data_AF-A0A423U0Z2-F1
#
_entry.id   AF-A0A423U0Z2-F1
#
_cell.length_a   1.000
_cell.length_b   1.000
_cell.length_c   1.000
_cell.angle_alpha   90.00
_cell.angle_beta   90.00
_cell.angle_gamma   90.00
#
_symmetry.space_group_name_H-M   'P 1'
#
loop_
_entity.id
_entity.type
_entity.pdbx_description
1 polymer ?
#
loop_
_entity_poly.entity_id
_entity_poly.type
_entity_poly.pdbx_seq_one_letter_code
_entity_poly.pdbx_strand_id
1 'polypeptide(L)'
;MVNIEDFEFELVSGKALWGVICGTYVLPSDEVVGAELQLAVEHLRLGLSAYADPSGDHYEKWEKTAPVSKAEKAFVKKLSALLKLSATHSWQIFQLFLLNEYRGADASLSEVLASQRDEETFLGQLWNFYLADRLHLIRCLRHVVANTANPQHPYQSLFHDFMQDVLDKDGTLGESLVKQVMLCTKMVPPTPQSHGPHLPPHGPTTWLAHHLAELREVLATLLVYYGSTSQSPTPETFLKLVQLAQGGGLGGRPEIQEGIRESHAPLVEALDGAHVLLLTLIINADSPISDNKLCDSAWVKKLDPTMAGLGARTPHLAPLLAWAVLQLRASDGGAKGPRYNKLAQRAVHGNVFAYLQTALNNTSIQGDELLVRLASSVVYSLMCAAAGCLDLERMGCLSVLNTLAKRCLAQDPPAQLFWAEEGGGAGLLLPQAIEVFPYDVQPLLSLMSALAVANTESCQKVIELLTELPNLSWVLTQSDLRSIQIRGNDCVTTAPLQVLPSLTIAADTRGTLISTNPPVVTWQTPTNAWQALLGVMKLLDEEVSGGASIPDQKLMETVSATLRLLASLLTTLPDHLPAFVHFIQQTIVLLRRISQVSRPPGQLVATLMEFLTEVSTQDPKLVWNELESCPLLPFLAAPHKYGAKKGKVDPFLGYRAGALRALVCGEEAATGKYPILNSYTRLLICGVKDGFSSGSVNGGVVFVAREVTGALLRWCYSSQEERDTVLNHCLALLHHTLEASDIDTSVRDLVVKQLVDSSSAGQTLLSVVVGGANLETAINHPMHSPISTHAHRLTRTAQMALSILHRLVGEDTSMDGLNQLLRAAPTPNTPLSGGRLHGSTSPHLALTVALYAHQRLNPRLSYLALRTLTRFAQKLNVPLVACLGGEAEGIRDALLRRLDSATEDVRVKVALLRLLTASTTGQG
;
A
#
# COMPACT_ATOMS: atom_id res chain seq x y z
N MET A 1 -10.76 -16.83 -39.61
CA MET A 1 -11.06 -15.81 -38.57
C MET A 1 -11.36 -14.51 -39.29
N VAL A 2 -12.33 -13.72 -38.85
CA VAL A 2 -12.53 -12.37 -39.42
C VAL A 2 -11.31 -11.52 -39.04
N ASN A 3 -10.72 -10.82 -40.01
CA ASN A 3 -9.65 -9.86 -39.76
C ASN A 3 -10.16 -8.84 -38.73
N ILE A 4 -9.57 -8.85 -37.53
CA ILE A 4 -9.96 -7.95 -36.43
C ILE A 4 -9.63 -6.48 -36.79
N GLU A 5 -8.76 -6.27 -37.79
CA GLU A 5 -8.29 -4.96 -38.26
C GLU A 5 -9.32 -4.12 -39.03
N ASP A 6 -10.45 -4.69 -39.48
CA ASP A 6 -11.43 -4.00 -40.33
C ASP A 6 -12.67 -3.45 -39.56
N PHE A 7 -12.69 -3.50 -38.23
CA PHE A 7 -13.83 -3.02 -37.42
C PHE A 7 -13.49 -1.77 -36.60
N GLU A 8 -14.25 -0.69 -36.81
CA GLU A 8 -14.32 0.42 -35.85
C GLU A 8 -14.99 -0.06 -34.56
N PHE A 9 -14.23 -0.10 -33.47
CA PHE A 9 -14.75 -0.40 -32.14
C PHE A 9 -15.41 0.84 -31.53
N GLU A 10 -16.67 0.73 -31.14
CA GLU A 10 -17.29 1.76 -30.28
C GLU A 10 -16.74 1.62 -28.85
N LEU A 11 -16.68 0.40 -28.29
CA LEU A 11 -16.14 0.13 -26.95
C LEU A 11 -14.60 0.10 -26.92
N VAL A 12 -14.01 0.70 -25.88
CA VAL A 12 -12.58 0.60 -25.55
C VAL A 12 -12.37 -0.35 -24.36
N SER A 13 -11.34 -1.20 -24.41
CA SER A 13 -10.96 -2.02 -23.25
C SER A 13 -10.30 -1.15 -22.18
N GLY A 14 -10.93 -1.03 -21.02
CA GLY A 14 -10.39 -0.29 -19.88
C GLY A 14 -9.06 -0.87 -19.41
N LYS A 15 -8.90 -2.20 -19.46
CA LYS A 15 -7.65 -2.86 -19.07
C LYS A 15 -6.52 -2.61 -20.08
N ALA A 16 -6.81 -2.59 -21.38
CA ALA A 16 -5.81 -2.25 -22.39
C ALA A 16 -5.37 -0.79 -22.27
N LEU A 17 -6.33 0.14 -22.12
CA LEU A 17 -6.05 1.57 -21.91
C LEU A 17 -5.17 1.79 -20.67
N TRP A 18 -5.47 1.09 -19.57
CA TRP A 18 -4.65 1.13 -18.35
C TRP A 18 -3.17 0.79 -18.61
N GLY A 19 -2.92 -0.24 -19.43
CA GLY A 19 -1.55 -0.65 -19.79
C GLY A 19 -0.74 0.44 -20.50
N VAL A 20 -1.42 1.39 -21.14
CA VAL A 20 -0.82 2.53 -21.85
C VAL A 20 -0.64 3.74 -20.93
N ILE A 21 -1.70 4.12 -20.20
CA ILE A 21 -1.74 5.40 -19.48
C ILE A 21 -1.08 5.36 -18.09
N CYS A 22 -0.90 4.18 -17.48
CA CYS A 22 -0.51 4.07 -16.07
C CYS A 22 0.88 4.61 -15.70
N GLY A 23 1.75 4.88 -16.68
CA GLY A 23 3.06 5.52 -16.49
C GLY A 23 4.09 4.74 -15.63
N THR A 24 3.81 3.50 -15.22
CA THR A 24 4.61 2.77 -14.22
C THR A 24 5.52 1.70 -14.81
N TYR A 25 5.04 0.95 -15.82
CA TYR A 25 5.76 -0.22 -16.34
C TYR A 25 6.28 -0.03 -17.77
N VAL A 26 5.54 0.71 -18.58
CA VAL A 26 5.93 1.15 -19.93
C VAL A 26 5.69 2.65 -20.00
N LEU A 27 6.55 3.33 -20.75
CA LEU A 27 6.42 4.74 -21.06
C LEU A 27 6.25 4.91 -22.57
N PRO A 28 5.05 4.70 -23.14
CA PRO A 28 4.77 5.12 -24.52
C PRO A 28 5.00 6.62 -24.71
N SER A 29 5.13 7.07 -25.97
CA SER A 29 5.22 8.52 -26.24
C SER A 29 3.89 9.22 -25.97
N ASP A 30 3.95 10.51 -25.66
CA ASP A 30 2.76 11.34 -25.44
C ASP A 30 1.78 11.29 -26.63
N GLU A 31 2.30 11.16 -27.86
CA GLU A 31 1.48 10.99 -29.07
C GLU A 31 0.62 9.72 -29.03
N VAL A 32 1.21 8.59 -28.62
CA VAL A 32 0.49 7.31 -28.52
C VAL A 32 -0.51 7.36 -27.38
N VAL A 33 -0.11 7.89 -26.22
CA VAL A 33 -1.00 8.03 -25.05
C VAL A 33 -2.17 8.96 -25.38
N GLY A 34 -1.89 10.09 -26.03
CA GLY A 34 -2.90 11.06 -26.45
C GLY A 34 -3.90 10.48 -27.45
N ALA A 35 -3.43 9.70 -28.43
CA ALA A 35 -4.31 9.02 -29.39
C ALA A 35 -5.25 8.01 -28.71
N GLU A 36 -4.73 7.17 -27.80
CA GLU A 36 -5.54 6.21 -27.04
C GLU A 36 -6.54 6.90 -26.12
N LEU A 37 -6.16 8.01 -25.47
CA LEU A 37 -7.08 8.83 -24.67
C LEU A 37 -8.19 9.43 -25.54
N GLN A 38 -7.85 9.91 -26.74
CA GLN A 38 -8.81 10.49 -27.67
C GLN A 38 -9.86 9.47 -28.12
N LEU A 39 -9.45 8.23 -28.40
CA LEU A 39 -10.36 7.12 -28.69
C LEU A 39 -11.27 6.78 -27.50
N ALA A 40 -10.77 6.97 -26.27
CA ALA A 40 -11.49 6.62 -25.04
C ALA A 40 -12.38 7.75 -24.46
N VAL A 41 -12.40 8.96 -25.03
CA VAL A 41 -13.06 10.14 -24.43
C VAL A 41 -14.50 9.88 -24.00
N GLU A 42 -15.34 9.39 -24.90
CA GLU A 42 -16.77 9.18 -24.61
C GLU A 42 -16.95 8.10 -23.53
N HIS A 43 -16.12 7.06 -23.54
CA HIS A 43 -16.14 6.00 -22.53
C HIS A 43 -15.68 6.47 -21.16
N LEU A 44 -14.63 7.30 -21.11
CA LEU A 44 -14.16 7.91 -19.87
C LEU A 44 -15.19 8.89 -19.31
N ARG A 45 -15.86 9.67 -20.15
CA ARG A 45 -16.87 10.66 -19.73
C ARG A 45 -18.17 10.00 -19.24
N LEU A 46 -18.68 9.01 -19.97
CA LEU A 46 -19.93 8.32 -19.65
C LEU A 46 -19.74 7.21 -18.62
N GLY A 47 -18.53 6.67 -18.50
CA GLY A 47 -18.18 5.58 -17.60
C GLY A 47 -19.13 4.38 -17.76
N LEU A 48 -19.80 4.01 -16.67
CA LEU A 48 -20.74 2.88 -16.67
C LEU A 48 -21.97 3.10 -17.57
N SER A 49 -22.30 4.35 -17.88
CA SER A 49 -23.42 4.68 -18.78
C SER A 49 -23.09 4.49 -20.26
N ALA A 50 -21.83 4.18 -20.61
CA ALA A 50 -21.43 3.89 -21.99
C ALA A 50 -21.99 2.55 -22.50
N TYR A 51 -22.32 1.61 -21.62
CA TYR A 51 -22.75 0.28 -22.01
C TYR A 51 -24.27 0.25 -22.29
N ALA A 52 -24.63 0.09 -23.57
CA ALA A 52 -26.02 0.10 -24.03
C ALA A 52 -26.80 -1.17 -23.62
N ASP A 53 -27.98 -0.93 -23.04
CA ASP A 53 -28.97 -1.95 -22.70
C ASP A 53 -29.53 -2.66 -23.95
N PRO A 54 -30.10 -3.88 -23.82
CA PRO A 54 -30.79 -4.55 -24.90
C PRO A 54 -32.09 -3.81 -25.25
N SER A 55 -32.36 -3.56 -26.54
CA SER A 55 -33.66 -3.08 -27.01
C SER A 55 -34.30 -4.09 -27.98
N GLY A 56 -35.63 -4.01 -28.13
CA GLY A 56 -36.47 -5.09 -28.69
C GLY A 56 -36.00 -5.65 -30.05
N ASP A 57 -35.57 -4.79 -30.97
CA ASP A 57 -35.22 -5.21 -32.34
C ASP A 57 -33.69 -5.28 -32.59
N HIS A 58 -32.85 -4.94 -31.60
CA HIS A 58 -31.41 -4.77 -31.82
C HIS A 58 -30.71 -6.08 -32.22
N TYR A 59 -31.10 -7.20 -31.63
CA TYR A 59 -30.50 -8.49 -32.00
C TYR A 59 -30.86 -8.87 -33.45
N GLU A 60 -32.12 -8.70 -33.88
CA GLU A 60 -32.53 -9.02 -35.24
C GLU A 60 -31.85 -8.13 -36.30
N LYS A 61 -31.66 -6.84 -35.97
CA LYS A 61 -30.93 -5.89 -36.83
C LYS A 61 -29.45 -6.27 -36.95
N TRP A 62 -28.81 -6.57 -35.82
CA TRP A 62 -27.41 -7.00 -35.78
C TRP A 62 -27.23 -8.34 -36.51
N GLU A 63 -28.10 -9.32 -36.28
CA GLU A 63 -28.02 -10.65 -36.89
C GLU A 63 -28.09 -10.62 -38.43
N LYS A 64 -28.88 -9.69 -38.99
CA LYS A 64 -29.00 -9.47 -40.44
C LYS A 64 -27.79 -8.80 -41.07
N THR A 65 -27.06 -7.98 -40.30
CA THR A 65 -25.98 -7.12 -40.81
C THR A 65 -24.59 -7.63 -40.45
N ALA A 66 -24.45 -8.44 -39.39
CA ALA A 66 -23.17 -8.93 -38.89
C ALA A 66 -22.53 -9.97 -39.85
N PRO A 67 -21.29 -9.74 -40.30
CA PRO A 67 -20.54 -10.65 -41.19
C PRO A 67 -19.88 -11.79 -40.39
N VAL A 68 -20.66 -12.52 -39.61
CA VAL A 68 -20.18 -13.55 -38.68
C VAL A 68 -20.89 -14.88 -38.90
N SER A 69 -20.28 -15.99 -38.47
CA SER A 69 -20.81 -17.35 -38.64
C SER A 69 -22.09 -17.58 -37.83
N LYS A 70 -22.84 -18.64 -38.19
CA LYS A 70 -24.06 -19.02 -37.46
C LYS A 70 -23.78 -19.39 -35.99
N ALA A 71 -22.63 -20.01 -35.72
CA ALA A 71 -22.20 -20.35 -34.37
C ALA A 71 -21.94 -19.09 -33.54
N GLU A 72 -21.22 -18.10 -34.11
CA GLU A 72 -20.97 -16.81 -33.46
C GLU A 72 -22.27 -16.03 -33.21
N LYS A 73 -23.24 -16.03 -34.15
CA LYS A 73 -24.56 -15.41 -33.93
C LYS A 73 -25.28 -16.02 -32.72
N ALA A 74 -25.34 -17.35 -32.67
CA ALA A 74 -25.95 -18.06 -31.55
C ALA A 74 -25.24 -17.78 -30.22
N PHE A 75 -23.91 -17.71 -30.24
CA PHE A 75 -23.09 -17.36 -29.09
C PHE A 75 -23.35 -15.94 -28.59
N VAL A 76 -23.34 -14.94 -29.48
CA VAL A 76 -23.63 -13.53 -29.14
C VAL A 76 -25.02 -13.37 -28.57
N LYS A 77 -26.00 -14.15 -29.03
CA LYS A 77 -27.35 -14.16 -28.45
C LYS A 77 -27.33 -14.58 -26.98
N LYS A 78 -26.59 -15.64 -26.65
CA LYS A 78 -26.42 -16.12 -25.26
C LYS A 78 -25.65 -15.10 -24.43
N LEU A 79 -24.58 -14.52 -24.98
CA LEU A 79 -23.75 -13.53 -24.31
C LEU A 79 -24.54 -12.23 -24.02
N SER A 80 -25.33 -11.73 -24.97
CA SER A 80 -26.19 -10.56 -24.79
C SER A 80 -27.24 -10.78 -23.69
N ALA A 81 -27.84 -11.97 -23.64
CA ALA A 81 -28.78 -12.33 -22.57
C ALA A 81 -28.08 -12.40 -21.20
N LEU A 82 -26.86 -12.94 -21.16
CA LEU A 82 -26.03 -13.06 -19.96
C LEU A 82 -25.57 -11.68 -19.46
N LEU A 83 -24.97 -10.84 -20.30
CA LEU A 83 -24.40 -9.54 -19.91
C LEU A 83 -25.46 -8.44 -19.72
N LYS A 84 -26.68 -8.66 -20.23
CA LYS A 84 -27.72 -7.63 -20.33
C LYS A 84 -27.28 -6.42 -21.13
N LEU A 85 -26.70 -6.67 -22.30
CA LEU A 85 -26.24 -5.64 -23.23
C LEU A 85 -26.85 -5.82 -24.61
N SER A 86 -26.81 -4.76 -25.41
CA SER A 86 -27.12 -4.82 -26.84
C SER A 86 -26.26 -5.89 -27.56
N ALA A 87 -26.79 -6.46 -28.65
CA ALA A 87 -26.05 -7.46 -29.43
C ALA A 87 -24.72 -6.91 -29.97
N THR A 88 -24.70 -5.63 -30.37
CA THR A 88 -23.49 -4.92 -30.83
C THR A 88 -22.42 -4.86 -29.75
N HIS A 89 -22.76 -4.38 -28.55
CA HIS A 89 -21.79 -4.29 -27.46
C HIS A 89 -21.34 -5.67 -26.97
N SER A 90 -22.25 -6.66 -26.98
CA SER A 90 -21.90 -8.04 -26.63
C SER A 90 -20.88 -8.64 -27.61
N TRP A 91 -21.05 -8.38 -28.91
CA TRP A 91 -20.07 -8.76 -29.94
C TRP A 91 -18.73 -8.04 -29.75
N GLN A 92 -18.73 -6.73 -29.49
CA GLN A 92 -17.50 -5.97 -29.25
C GLN A 92 -16.75 -6.44 -28.00
N ILE A 93 -17.44 -6.75 -26.89
CA ILE A 93 -16.81 -7.34 -25.69
C ILE A 93 -16.18 -8.68 -26.02
N PHE A 94 -16.87 -9.53 -26.80
CA PHE A 94 -16.31 -10.80 -27.25
C PHE A 94 -15.02 -10.60 -28.07
N GLN A 95 -15.00 -9.66 -29.00
CA GLN A 95 -13.80 -9.31 -29.76
C GLN A 95 -12.67 -8.75 -28.89
N LEU A 96 -12.98 -7.83 -27.96
CA LEU A 96 -12.01 -7.27 -27.02
C LEU A 96 -11.38 -8.36 -26.14
N PHE A 97 -12.17 -9.35 -25.72
CA PHE A 97 -11.66 -10.50 -24.97
C PHE A 97 -10.70 -11.36 -25.81
N LEU A 98 -11.07 -11.67 -27.06
CA LEU A 98 -10.20 -12.42 -27.98
C LEU A 98 -8.87 -11.69 -28.21
N LEU A 99 -8.93 -10.38 -28.39
CA LEU A 99 -7.74 -9.56 -28.61
C LEU A 99 -6.84 -9.49 -27.36
N ASN A 100 -7.44 -9.36 -26.17
CA ASN A 100 -6.71 -8.98 -24.96
C ASN A 100 -6.42 -10.12 -23.98
N GLU A 101 -7.36 -11.05 -23.78
CA GLU A 101 -7.32 -12.04 -22.69
C GLU A 101 -7.30 -13.49 -23.16
N TYR A 102 -7.75 -13.79 -24.38
CA TYR A 102 -7.86 -15.16 -24.84
C TYR A 102 -6.49 -15.85 -24.92
N ARG A 103 -6.37 -16.98 -24.22
CA ARG A 103 -5.14 -17.79 -24.09
C ARG A 103 -5.16 -19.07 -24.93
N GLY A 104 -6.30 -19.43 -25.53
CA GLY A 104 -6.41 -20.60 -26.40
C GLY A 104 -5.79 -20.35 -27.79
N ALA A 105 -5.60 -21.44 -28.54
CA ALA A 105 -5.18 -21.36 -29.94
C ALA A 105 -6.33 -20.90 -30.83
N ASP A 106 -6.05 -20.05 -31.82
CA ASP A 106 -7.10 -19.48 -32.69
C ASP A 106 -7.85 -20.58 -33.46
N ALA A 107 -7.15 -21.66 -33.81
CA ALA A 107 -7.72 -22.84 -34.47
C ALA A 107 -8.74 -23.60 -33.61
N SER A 108 -8.65 -23.50 -32.28
CA SER A 108 -9.52 -24.22 -31.34
C SER A 108 -10.86 -23.50 -31.05
N LEU A 109 -10.97 -22.21 -31.40
CA LEU A 109 -12.13 -21.39 -31.03
C LEU A 109 -13.45 -21.97 -31.58
N SER A 110 -13.46 -22.47 -32.82
CA SER A 110 -14.66 -23.08 -33.40
C SER A 110 -15.11 -24.33 -32.66
N GLU A 111 -14.17 -25.11 -32.12
CA GLU A 111 -14.46 -26.31 -31.33
C GLU A 111 -15.00 -25.93 -29.94
N VAL A 112 -14.41 -24.91 -29.31
CA VAL A 112 -14.89 -24.35 -28.04
C VAL A 112 -16.33 -23.87 -28.17
N LEU A 113 -16.67 -23.17 -29.25
CA LEU A 113 -18.04 -22.68 -29.49
C LEU A 113 -19.02 -23.79 -29.90
N ALA A 114 -18.53 -24.95 -30.37
CA ALA A 114 -19.37 -26.09 -30.74
C ALA A 114 -19.66 -27.03 -29.54
N SER A 115 -18.75 -27.08 -28.57
CA SER A 115 -18.87 -27.88 -27.35
C SER A 115 -19.65 -27.11 -26.28
N GLN A 116 -20.81 -27.64 -25.86
CA GLN A 116 -21.64 -26.98 -24.85
C GLN A 116 -20.87 -26.70 -23.54
N ARG A 117 -20.06 -27.67 -23.09
CA ARG A 117 -19.29 -27.55 -21.84
C ARG A 117 -18.21 -26.47 -21.92
N ASP A 118 -17.50 -26.42 -23.05
CA ASP A 118 -16.41 -25.47 -23.23
C ASP A 118 -16.97 -24.06 -23.50
N GLU A 119 -18.08 -23.96 -24.24
CA GLU A 119 -18.83 -22.72 -24.44
C GLU A 119 -19.34 -22.14 -23.11
N GLU A 120 -19.88 -22.97 -22.21
CA GLU A 120 -20.31 -22.52 -20.87
C GLU A 120 -19.13 -21.99 -20.02
N THR A 121 -17.98 -22.68 -20.09
CA THR A 121 -16.75 -22.21 -19.42
C THR A 121 -16.26 -20.88 -20.00
N PHE A 122 -16.33 -20.76 -21.31
CA PHE A 122 -15.93 -19.57 -22.07
C PHE A 122 -16.83 -18.36 -21.78
N LEU A 123 -18.16 -18.56 -21.69
CA LEU A 123 -19.11 -17.54 -21.24
C LEU A 123 -18.77 -17.05 -19.81
N GLY A 124 -18.36 -17.96 -18.92
CA GLY A 124 -17.89 -17.60 -17.58
C GLY A 124 -16.63 -16.73 -17.59
N GLN A 125 -15.69 -16.98 -18.50
CA GLN A 125 -14.50 -16.14 -18.66
C GLN A 125 -14.85 -14.74 -19.18
N LEU A 126 -15.73 -14.65 -20.17
CA LEU A 126 -16.23 -13.38 -20.71
C LEU A 126 -17.01 -12.57 -19.68
N TRP A 127 -17.83 -13.23 -18.85
CA TRP A 127 -18.51 -12.59 -17.72
C TRP A 127 -17.51 -11.91 -16.79
N ASN A 128 -16.46 -12.63 -16.38
CA ASN A 128 -15.43 -12.09 -15.50
C ASN A 128 -14.62 -10.97 -16.18
N PHE A 129 -14.28 -11.13 -17.46
CA PHE A 129 -13.62 -10.09 -18.25
C PHE A 129 -14.45 -8.81 -18.31
N TYR A 130 -15.74 -8.91 -18.65
CA TYR A 130 -16.65 -7.78 -18.74
C TYR A 130 -16.72 -6.99 -17.42
N LEU A 131 -16.90 -7.68 -16.29
CA LEU A 131 -16.96 -7.03 -14.98
C LEU A 131 -15.62 -6.39 -14.59
N ALA A 132 -14.50 -7.06 -14.88
CA ALA A 132 -13.17 -6.54 -14.57
C ALA A 132 -12.82 -5.33 -15.46
N ASP A 133 -13.12 -5.39 -16.76
CA ASP A 133 -12.77 -4.35 -17.73
C ASP A 133 -13.56 -3.05 -17.48
N ARG A 134 -14.86 -3.17 -17.13
CA ARG A 134 -15.68 -2.04 -16.65
C ARG A 134 -15.06 -1.32 -15.46
N LEU A 135 -14.61 -2.09 -14.47
CA LEU A 135 -13.95 -1.52 -13.31
C LEU A 135 -12.61 -0.85 -13.69
N HIS A 136 -11.85 -1.40 -14.64
CA HIS A 136 -10.63 -0.77 -15.14
C HIS A 136 -10.89 0.55 -15.86
N LEU A 137 -12.00 0.68 -16.60
CA LEU A 137 -12.37 1.94 -17.23
C LEU A 137 -12.55 3.07 -16.20
N ILE A 138 -13.27 2.80 -15.10
CA ILE A 138 -13.45 3.77 -14.01
C ILE A 138 -12.12 4.10 -13.33
N ARG A 139 -11.24 3.10 -13.17
CA ARG A 139 -9.88 3.30 -12.65
C ARG A 139 -9.04 4.17 -13.58
N CYS A 140 -9.14 4.00 -14.89
CA CYS A 140 -8.47 4.86 -15.87
C CYS A 140 -8.90 6.31 -15.72
N LEU A 141 -10.22 6.55 -15.63
CA LEU A 141 -10.74 7.90 -15.40
C LEU A 141 -10.17 8.51 -14.11
N ARG A 142 -10.22 7.77 -13.00
CA ARG A 142 -9.67 8.26 -11.74
C ARG A 142 -8.17 8.55 -11.84
N HIS A 143 -7.42 7.68 -12.52
CA HIS A 143 -5.97 7.84 -12.69
C HIS A 143 -5.62 9.09 -13.50
N VAL A 144 -6.37 9.39 -14.56
CA VAL A 144 -6.22 10.65 -15.31
C VAL A 144 -6.51 11.83 -14.40
N VAL A 145 -7.67 11.87 -13.73
CA VAL A 145 -8.07 12.97 -12.84
C VAL A 145 -7.05 13.20 -11.72
N ALA A 146 -6.58 12.12 -11.07
CA ALA A 146 -5.63 12.14 -9.97
C ALA A 146 -4.25 12.70 -10.35
N ASN A 147 -3.83 12.51 -11.60
CA ASN A 147 -2.48 12.86 -12.05
C ASN A 147 -2.41 14.15 -12.88
N THR A 148 -3.52 14.89 -13.01
CA THR A 148 -3.54 16.23 -13.63
C THR A 148 -2.62 17.24 -12.93
N ALA A 149 -2.42 17.09 -11.62
CA ALA A 149 -1.59 17.98 -10.79
C ALA A 149 -0.42 17.23 -10.12
N ASN A 150 -0.11 15.99 -10.52
CA ASN A 150 0.97 15.21 -9.92
C ASN A 150 2.29 15.44 -10.67
N PRO A 151 3.25 16.22 -10.13
CA PRO A 151 4.48 16.55 -10.83
C PRO A 151 5.40 15.34 -11.05
N GLN A 152 5.18 14.23 -10.34
CA GLN A 152 5.97 13.01 -10.50
C GLN A 152 5.46 12.12 -11.64
N HIS A 153 4.27 12.38 -12.17
CA HIS A 153 3.67 11.54 -13.20
C HIS A 153 4.22 11.91 -14.58
N PRO A 154 4.68 10.94 -15.40
CA PRO A 154 5.29 11.21 -16.71
C PRO A 154 4.34 11.95 -17.68
N TYR A 155 3.04 11.67 -17.60
CA TYR A 155 2.02 12.28 -18.47
C TYR A 155 1.22 13.41 -17.81
N GLN A 156 1.76 14.06 -16.78
CA GLN A 156 1.03 15.09 -16.03
C GLN A 156 0.50 16.22 -16.94
N SER A 157 1.35 16.78 -17.81
CA SER A 157 0.96 17.84 -18.75
C SER A 157 -0.12 17.37 -19.72
N LEU A 158 0.08 16.21 -20.34
CA LEU A 158 -0.88 15.61 -21.26
C LEU A 158 -2.25 15.38 -20.59
N PHE A 159 -2.27 14.88 -19.35
CA PHE A 159 -3.51 14.68 -18.60
C PHE A 159 -4.17 15.99 -18.21
N HIS A 160 -3.39 17.01 -17.85
CA HIS A 160 -3.90 18.35 -17.58
C HIS A 160 -4.62 18.93 -18.80
N ASP A 161 -3.95 18.95 -19.95
CA ASP A 161 -4.50 19.47 -21.21
C ASP A 161 -5.71 18.65 -21.66
N PHE A 162 -5.63 17.32 -21.61
CA PHE A 162 -6.74 16.44 -21.93
C PHE A 162 -7.96 16.67 -21.04
N MET A 163 -7.75 16.85 -19.73
CA MET A 163 -8.83 17.12 -18.77
C MET A 163 -9.51 18.46 -19.08
N GLN A 164 -8.73 19.51 -19.31
CA GLN A 164 -9.22 20.87 -19.53
C GLN A 164 -9.86 21.06 -20.91
N ASP A 165 -9.27 20.52 -21.97
CA ASP A 165 -9.66 20.84 -23.35
C ASP A 165 -10.63 19.82 -23.96
N VAL A 166 -10.64 18.59 -23.43
CA VAL A 166 -11.36 17.46 -24.04
C VAL A 166 -12.34 16.82 -23.07
N LEU A 167 -11.85 16.20 -21.98
CA LEU A 167 -12.67 15.33 -21.15
C LEU A 167 -13.75 16.09 -20.37
N ASP A 168 -13.38 17.19 -19.72
CA ASP A 168 -14.25 18.00 -18.85
C ASP A 168 -14.28 19.49 -19.23
N LYS A 169 -14.23 19.76 -20.54
CA LYS A 169 -14.26 21.11 -21.10
C LYS A 169 -15.39 21.99 -20.55
N ASP A 170 -16.55 21.40 -20.29
CA ASP A 170 -17.75 22.11 -19.80
C ASP A 170 -17.94 22.02 -18.27
N GLY A 171 -17.03 21.37 -17.53
CA GLY A 171 -17.15 21.16 -16.08
C GLY A 171 -18.33 20.27 -15.66
N THR A 172 -18.72 19.31 -16.50
CA THR A 172 -19.91 18.45 -16.30
C THR A 172 -19.56 17.03 -15.85
N LEU A 173 -18.27 16.68 -15.74
CA LEU A 173 -17.82 15.34 -15.34
C LEU A 173 -18.34 14.99 -13.94
N GLY A 174 -18.32 15.93 -12.99
CA GLY A 174 -18.86 15.73 -11.65
C GLY A 174 -20.34 15.32 -11.66
N GLU A 175 -21.16 15.92 -12.54
CA GLU A 175 -22.58 15.55 -12.68
C GLU A 175 -22.75 14.19 -13.35
N SER A 176 -21.92 13.88 -14.37
CA SER A 176 -21.90 12.56 -15.02
C SER A 176 -21.62 11.45 -14.00
N LEU A 177 -20.58 11.63 -13.17
CA LEU A 177 -20.21 10.69 -12.13
C LEU A 177 -21.32 10.50 -11.08
N VAL A 178 -22.00 11.58 -10.66
CA VAL A 178 -23.15 11.46 -9.74
C VAL A 178 -24.30 10.71 -10.40
N LYS A 179 -24.58 10.93 -11.70
CA LYS A 179 -25.58 10.13 -12.43
C LYS A 179 -25.23 8.63 -12.41
N GLN A 180 -23.95 8.29 -12.57
CA GLN A 180 -23.48 6.91 -12.47
C GLN A 180 -23.70 6.32 -11.07
N VAL A 181 -23.40 7.06 -9.99
CA VAL A 181 -23.74 6.64 -8.61
C VAL A 181 -25.23 6.33 -8.49
N MET A 182 -26.09 7.23 -8.98
CA MET A 182 -27.55 7.03 -8.92
C MET A 182 -28.03 5.84 -9.77
N LEU A 183 -27.40 5.56 -10.91
CA LEU A 183 -27.71 4.40 -11.73
C LEU A 183 -27.31 3.10 -11.03
N CYS A 184 -26.08 3.02 -10.52
CA CYS A 184 -25.60 1.87 -9.75
C CYS A 184 -26.51 1.57 -8.56
N THR A 185 -27.06 2.61 -7.91
CA THR A 185 -27.95 2.40 -6.77
C THR A 185 -29.27 1.71 -7.12
N LYS A 186 -29.64 1.61 -8.40
CA LYS A 186 -30.88 0.95 -8.83
C LYS A 186 -30.67 -0.48 -9.31
N MET A 187 -29.43 -0.95 -9.38
CA MET A 187 -29.12 -2.30 -9.87
C MET A 187 -29.39 -3.35 -8.80
N VAL A 188 -29.80 -4.55 -9.25
CA VAL A 188 -30.14 -5.70 -8.39
C VAL A 188 -29.22 -6.87 -8.75
N PRO A 189 -28.81 -7.71 -7.77
CA PRO A 189 -27.96 -8.87 -8.05
C PRO A 189 -28.54 -9.80 -9.13
N PRO A 190 -27.69 -10.39 -9.99
CA PRO A 190 -28.14 -11.27 -11.06
C PRO A 190 -28.69 -12.58 -10.49
N THR A 191 -29.75 -13.08 -11.11
CA THR A 191 -30.39 -14.36 -10.78
C THR A 191 -30.54 -15.22 -12.04
N PRO A 192 -30.64 -16.55 -11.92
CA PRO A 192 -30.91 -17.41 -13.09
C PRO A 192 -32.19 -17.02 -13.84
N GLN A 193 -33.21 -16.50 -13.14
CA GLN A 193 -34.44 -16.01 -13.76
C GLN A 193 -34.21 -14.74 -14.58
N SER A 194 -33.36 -13.83 -14.09
CA SER A 194 -33.09 -12.57 -14.79
C SER A 194 -32.06 -12.74 -15.90
N HIS A 195 -30.97 -13.49 -15.69
CA HIS A 195 -29.81 -13.57 -16.61
C HIS A 195 -29.74 -14.88 -17.41
N GLY A 196 -30.71 -15.78 -17.21
CA GLY A 196 -30.80 -17.05 -17.93
C GLY A 196 -29.94 -18.17 -17.33
N PRO A 197 -29.94 -19.35 -17.97
CA PRO A 197 -29.28 -20.55 -17.43
C PRO A 197 -27.74 -20.49 -17.50
N HIS A 198 -27.18 -19.56 -18.27
CA HIS A 198 -25.73 -19.43 -18.48
C HIS A 198 -25.03 -18.60 -17.40
N LEU A 199 -25.76 -18.10 -16.39
CA LEU A 199 -25.16 -17.39 -15.26
C LEU A 199 -24.21 -18.34 -14.51
N PRO A 200 -22.92 -17.99 -14.32
CA PRO A 200 -21.98 -18.84 -13.60
C PRO A 200 -22.45 -19.14 -12.16
N PRO A 201 -22.11 -20.30 -11.57
CA PRO A 201 -22.54 -20.67 -10.22
C PRO A 201 -22.17 -19.64 -9.14
N HIS A 202 -21.01 -19.00 -9.25
CA HIS A 202 -20.55 -17.92 -8.36
C HIS A 202 -20.80 -16.51 -8.95
N GLY A 203 -21.59 -16.42 -10.02
CA GLY A 203 -21.91 -15.20 -10.74
C GLY A 203 -22.50 -14.10 -9.84
N PRO A 204 -23.52 -14.38 -9.00
CA PRO A 204 -24.10 -13.36 -8.12
C PRO A 204 -23.11 -12.77 -7.12
N THR A 205 -22.28 -13.61 -6.51
CA THR A 205 -21.24 -13.18 -5.57
C THR A 205 -20.16 -12.35 -6.27
N THR A 206 -19.69 -12.82 -7.43
CA THR A 206 -18.65 -12.14 -8.22
C THR A 206 -19.16 -10.78 -8.73
N TRP A 207 -20.40 -10.74 -9.20
CA TRP A 207 -21.06 -9.50 -9.61
C TRP A 207 -21.18 -8.52 -8.47
N LEU A 208 -21.62 -8.97 -7.29
CA LEU A 208 -21.78 -8.09 -6.14
C LEU A 208 -20.45 -7.48 -5.71
N ALA A 209 -19.37 -8.27 -5.70
CA ALA A 209 -18.04 -7.76 -5.42
C ALA A 209 -17.61 -6.68 -6.44
N HIS A 210 -17.78 -6.93 -7.74
CA HIS A 210 -17.46 -5.92 -8.76
C HIS A 210 -18.36 -4.69 -8.69
N HIS A 211 -19.66 -4.86 -8.44
CA HIS A 211 -20.60 -3.75 -8.31
C HIS A 211 -20.27 -2.82 -7.13
N LEU A 212 -19.96 -3.39 -5.96
CA LEU A 212 -19.51 -2.61 -4.79
C LEU A 212 -18.19 -1.90 -5.08
N ALA A 213 -17.26 -2.55 -5.78
CA ALA A 213 -15.99 -1.95 -6.17
C ALA A 213 -16.16 -0.82 -7.20
N GLU A 214 -17.03 -0.97 -8.18
CA GLU A 214 -17.38 0.07 -9.16
C GLU A 214 -17.95 1.31 -8.45
N LEU A 215 -18.94 1.11 -7.58
CA LEU A 215 -19.56 2.20 -6.84
C LEU A 215 -18.55 2.93 -5.94
N ARG A 216 -17.70 2.18 -5.24
CA ARG A 216 -16.60 2.73 -4.45
C ARG A 216 -15.63 3.53 -5.33
N GLU A 217 -15.27 3.01 -6.50
CA GLU A 217 -14.33 3.67 -7.40
C GLU A 217 -14.90 4.98 -7.94
N VAL A 218 -16.18 5.02 -8.34
CA VAL A 218 -16.85 6.25 -8.77
C VAL A 218 -16.87 7.29 -7.65
N LEU A 219 -17.15 6.88 -6.40
CA LEU A 219 -17.10 7.78 -5.25
C LEU A 219 -15.69 8.29 -4.95
N ALA A 220 -14.67 7.44 -5.10
CA ALA A 220 -13.27 7.85 -4.97
C ALA A 220 -12.88 8.83 -6.09
N THR A 221 -13.34 8.63 -7.33
CA THR A 221 -13.15 9.59 -8.43
C THR A 221 -13.82 10.93 -8.13
N LEU A 222 -15.05 10.93 -7.59
CA LEU A 222 -15.73 12.15 -7.14
C LEU A 222 -14.96 12.86 -6.02
N LEU A 223 -14.43 12.11 -5.06
CA LEU A 223 -13.62 12.65 -3.96
C LEU A 223 -12.36 13.32 -4.49
N VAL A 224 -11.64 12.67 -5.42
CA VAL A 224 -10.46 13.25 -6.07
C VAL A 224 -10.82 14.47 -6.91
N TYR A 225 -11.88 14.38 -7.71
CA TYR A 225 -12.34 15.46 -8.58
C TYR A 225 -12.68 16.72 -7.78
N TYR A 226 -13.56 16.64 -6.78
CA TYR A 226 -13.90 17.81 -5.96
C TYR A 226 -12.80 18.21 -4.97
N GLY A 227 -11.89 17.29 -4.63
CA GLY A 227 -10.75 17.58 -3.73
C GLY A 227 -9.57 18.24 -4.44
N SER A 228 -9.44 18.06 -5.75
CA SER A 228 -8.29 18.55 -6.54
C SER A 228 -8.66 19.69 -7.49
N THR A 229 -9.94 19.89 -7.78
CA THR A 229 -10.43 21.02 -8.60
C THR A 229 -11.06 22.09 -7.73
N SER A 230 -11.16 23.32 -8.23
CA SER A 230 -11.92 24.39 -7.55
C SER A 230 -13.44 24.24 -7.70
N GLN A 231 -13.92 23.11 -8.24
CA GLN A 231 -15.35 22.88 -8.44
C GLN A 231 -16.00 22.29 -7.19
N SER A 232 -17.26 22.62 -6.97
CA SER A 232 -18.11 22.05 -5.92
C SER A 232 -19.43 21.60 -6.51
N PRO A 233 -20.03 20.49 -6.05
CA PRO A 233 -21.35 20.09 -6.52
C PRO A 233 -22.41 21.13 -6.14
N THR A 234 -23.46 21.23 -6.94
CA THR A 234 -24.62 22.05 -6.56
C THR A 234 -25.27 21.50 -5.28
N PRO A 235 -25.92 22.34 -4.45
CA PRO A 235 -26.60 21.86 -3.24
C PRO A 235 -27.69 20.80 -3.53
N GLU A 236 -28.29 20.82 -4.73
CA GLU A 236 -29.23 19.78 -5.14
C GLU A 236 -28.54 18.44 -5.39
N THR A 237 -27.40 18.46 -6.08
CA THR A 237 -26.54 17.28 -6.28
C THR A 237 -26.06 16.73 -4.95
N PHE A 238 -25.67 17.61 -4.01
CA PHE A 238 -25.32 17.22 -2.65
C PHE A 238 -26.49 16.56 -1.91
N LEU A 239 -27.70 17.13 -1.99
CA LEU A 239 -28.89 16.52 -1.37
C LEU A 239 -29.12 15.07 -1.86
N LYS A 240 -28.97 14.82 -3.16
CA LYS A 240 -29.07 13.46 -3.75
C LYS A 240 -28.03 12.52 -3.13
N LEU A 241 -26.79 12.96 -3.00
CA LEU A 241 -25.71 12.16 -2.41
C LEU A 241 -25.91 11.88 -0.92
N VAL A 242 -26.43 12.84 -0.15
CA VAL A 242 -26.71 12.66 1.29
C VAL A 242 -27.90 11.71 1.51
N GLN A 243 -28.92 11.76 0.65
CA GLN A 243 -30.06 10.84 0.74
C GLN A 243 -29.64 9.38 0.66
N LEU A 244 -28.55 9.07 -0.07
CA LEU A 244 -27.97 7.73 -0.14
C LEU A 244 -27.39 7.24 1.20
N ALA A 245 -27.10 8.14 2.14
CA ALA A 245 -26.62 7.81 3.48
C ALA A 245 -27.77 7.52 4.48
N GLN A 246 -29.02 7.76 4.10
CA GLN A 246 -30.17 7.48 4.98
C GLN A 246 -30.47 5.98 5.06
N GLY A 247 -31.15 5.56 6.13
CA GLY A 247 -31.48 4.16 6.37
C GLY A 247 -30.24 3.27 6.50
N GLY A 248 -30.15 2.23 5.67
CA GLY A 248 -29.02 1.32 5.63
C GLY A 248 -27.75 1.90 4.98
N GLY A 249 -27.77 3.09 4.39
CA GLY A 249 -26.65 3.62 3.59
C GLY A 249 -26.42 2.82 2.31
N LEU A 250 -25.33 3.10 1.59
CA LEU A 250 -25.07 2.46 0.28
C LEU A 250 -24.95 0.94 0.34
N GLY A 251 -24.31 0.40 1.39
CA GLY A 251 -24.11 -1.03 1.61
C GLY A 251 -25.21 -1.76 2.37
N GLY A 252 -26.15 -1.05 3.01
CA GLY A 252 -27.22 -1.65 3.82
C GLY A 252 -28.59 -1.64 3.16
N ARG A 253 -28.64 -1.53 1.83
CA ARG A 253 -29.88 -1.50 1.06
C ARG A 253 -30.48 -2.92 0.93
N PRO A 254 -31.81 -3.09 1.08
CA PRO A 254 -32.44 -4.41 1.09
C PRO A 254 -32.11 -5.24 -0.16
N GLU A 255 -32.03 -4.61 -1.32
CA GLU A 255 -31.83 -5.26 -2.63
C GLU A 255 -30.46 -5.96 -2.74
N ILE A 256 -29.45 -5.48 -2.01
CA ILE A 256 -28.10 -6.07 -2.00
C ILE A 256 -27.81 -6.85 -0.71
N GLN A 257 -28.54 -6.58 0.37
CA GLN A 257 -28.28 -7.14 1.69
C GLN A 257 -28.41 -8.66 1.72
N GLU A 258 -29.35 -9.24 0.97
CA GLU A 258 -29.51 -10.70 0.85
C GLU A 258 -28.31 -11.38 0.17
N GLY A 259 -27.58 -10.66 -0.69
CA GLY A 259 -26.41 -11.14 -1.41
C GLY A 259 -25.09 -10.97 -0.67
N ILE A 260 -25.04 -10.08 0.34
CA ILE A 260 -23.83 -9.81 1.11
C ILE A 260 -23.41 -11.07 1.89
N ARG A 261 -22.09 -11.28 1.93
CA ARG A 261 -21.39 -12.38 2.60
C ARG A 261 -20.19 -11.79 3.33
N GLU A 262 -19.59 -12.54 4.24
CA GLU A 262 -18.41 -12.10 5.00
C GLU A 262 -17.27 -11.60 4.09
N SER A 263 -17.07 -12.24 2.92
CA SER A 263 -16.08 -11.82 1.92
C SER A 263 -16.29 -10.41 1.36
N HIS A 264 -17.49 -9.83 1.48
CA HIS A 264 -17.81 -8.49 0.98
C HIS A 264 -17.65 -7.40 2.06
N ALA A 265 -17.53 -7.77 3.34
CA ALA A 265 -17.50 -6.80 4.43
C ALA A 265 -16.41 -5.71 4.27
N PRO A 266 -15.16 -6.03 3.87
CA PRO A 266 -14.14 -5.01 3.64
C PRO A 266 -14.50 -4.02 2.52
N LEU A 267 -15.24 -4.49 1.51
CA LEU A 267 -15.66 -3.69 0.35
C LEU A 267 -16.77 -2.71 0.74
N VAL A 268 -17.71 -3.17 1.58
CA VAL A 268 -18.77 -2.33 2.16
C VAL A 268 -18.17 -1.27 3.07
N GLU A 269 -17.20 -1.63 3.91
CA GLU A 269 -16.49 -0.68 4.77
C GLU A 269 -15.72 0.37 3.95
N ALA A 270 -15.03 -0.05 2.89
CA ALA A 270 -14.32 0.86 1.98
C ALA A 270 -15.30 1.79 1.22
N LEU A 271 -16.46 1.27 0.82
CA LEU A 271 -17.52 2.03 0.17
C LEU A 271 -18.09 3.11 1.10
N ASP A 272 -18.46 2.72 2.33
CA ASP A 272 -18.96 3.66 3.34
C ASP A 272 -17.90 4.73 3.66
N GLY A 273 -16.63 4.34 3.78
CA GLY A 273 -15.51 5.27 4.00
C GLY A 273 -15.36 6.30 2.88
N ALA A 274 -15.37 5.88 1.62
CA ALA A 274 -15.29 6.78 0.47
C ALA A 274 -16.48 7.75 0.39
N HIS A 275 -17.70 7.26 0.63
CA HIS A 275 -18.91 8.08 0.63
C HIS A 275 -18.87 9.12 1.75
N VAL A 276 -18.49 8.70 2.95
CA VAL A 276 -18.40 9.58 4.13
C VAL A 276 -17.37 10.68 3.92
N LEU A 277 -16.17 10.34 3.44
CA LEU A 277 -15.12 11.32 3.14
C LEU A 277 -15.58 12.31 2.06
N LEU A 278 -16.27 11.84 1.02
CA LEU A 278 -16.83 12.70 -0.02
C LEU A 278 -17.86 13.68 0.54
N LEU A 279 -18.81 13.21 1.36
CA LEU A 279 -19.81 14.08 1.98
C LEU A 279 -19.17 15.11 2.91
N THR A 280 -18.20 14.69 3.73
CA THR A 280 -17.47 15.60 4.63
C THR A 280 -16.66 16.64 3.85
N LEU A 281 -16.00 16.24 2.75
CA LEU A 281 -15.30 17.16 1.84
C LEU A 281 -16.27 18.20 1.27
N ILE A 282 -17.43 17.78 0.75
CA ILE A 282 -18.39 18.70 0.12
C ILE A 282 -18.98 19.67 1.14
N ILE A 283 -19.27 19.22 2.37
CA ILE A 283 -19.74 20.11 3.43
C ILE A 283 -18.71 21.20 3.73
N ASN A 284 -17.42 20.82 3.70
CA ASN A 284 -16.26 21.68 3.95
C ASN A 284 -16.48 22.58 5.17
N ALA A 285 -16.57 21.96 6.34
CA ALA A 285 -16.97 22.64 7.58
C ALA A 285 -16.06 23.80 7.99
N ASP A 286 -14.84 23.85 7.45
CA ASP A 286 -13.82 24.85 7.72
C ASP A 286 -13.87 26.05 6.77
N SER A 287 -14.54 25.91 5.61
CA SER A 287 -14.65 26.99 4.61
C SER A 287 -15.27 28.28 5.17
N PRO A 288 -14.93 29.45 4.58
CA PRO A 288 -15.60 30.71 4.90
C PRO A 288 -17.11 30.60 4.67
N ILE A 289 -17.90 31.05 5.65
CA ILE A 289 -19.36 30.93 5.62
C ILE A 289 -19.97 31.65 4.40
N SER A 290 -19.36 32.76 3.96
CA SER A 290 -19.80 33.54 2.79
C SER A 290 -19.73 32.76 1.48
N ASP A 291 -18.80 31.82 1.38
CA ASP A 291 -18.47 31.12 0.13
C ASP A 291 -19.21 29.78 0.04
N ASN A 292 -19.76 29.32 1.16
CA ASN A 292 -20.43 28.03 1.27
C ASN A 292 -21.93 28.15 0.98
N LYS A 293 -22.34 27.80 -0.24
CA LYS A 293 -23.74 27.79 -0.71
C LYS A 293 -24.68 26.91 0.15
N LEU A 294 -24.14 25.99 0.95
CA LEU A 294 -24.95 25.16 1.85
C LEU A 294 -25.44 25.95 3.08
N CYS A 295 -24.84 27.10 3.39
CA CYS A 295 -25.28 28.01 4.44
C CYS A 295 -26.48 28.88 4.04
N ASP A 296 -26.86 28.90 2.75
CA ASP A 296 -28.03 29.63 2.28
C ASP A 296 -29.30 29.15 2.98
N SER A 297 -30.10 30.08 3.51
CA SER A 297 -31.28 29.77 4.32
C SER A 297 -32.30 28.85 3.63
N ALA A 298 -32.40 28.91 2.30
CA ALA A 298 -33.26 28.04 1.50
C ALA A 298 -32.75 26.59 1.49
N TRP A 299 -31.44 26.40 1.39
CA TRP A 299 -30.81 25.07 1.37
C TRP A 299 -30.71 24.47 2.76
N VAL A 300 -30.39 25.27 3.79
CA VAL A 300 -30.43 24.82 5.20
C VAL A 300 -31.80 24.22 5.53
N LYS A 301 -32.90 24.89 5.16
CA LYS A 301 -34.27 24.36 5.38
C LYS A 301 -34.52 23.01 4.68
N LYS A 302 -33.94 22.78 3.51
CA LYS A 302 -34.11 21.53 2.73
C LYS A 302 -33.22 20.40 3.25
N LEU A 303 -31.98 20.70 3.62
CA LEU A 303 -30.97 19.71 4.03
C LEU A 303 -31.09 19.31 5.50
N ASP A 304 -31.51 20.22 6.37
CA ASP A 304 -31.62 19.99 7.82
C ASP A 304 -32.39 18.71 8.20
N PRO A 305 -33.55 18.39 7.61
CA PRO A 305 -34.27 17.15 7.93
C PRO A 305 -33.45 15.91 7.56
N THR A 306 -32.83 15.93 6.38
CA THR A 306 -32.00 14.82 5.88
C THR A 306 -30.78 14.62 6.76
N MET A 307 -30.07 15.71 7.11
CA MET A 307 -28.88 15.68 7.97
C MET A 307 -29.21 15.24 9.39
N ALA A 308 -30.32 15.73 9.97
CA ALA A 308 -30.73 15.32 11.31
C ALA A 308 -31.07 13.81 11.39
N GLY A 309 -31.56 13.24 10.28
CA GLY A 309 -31.81 11.80 10.13
C GLY A 309 -30.56 10.93 10.00
N LEU A 310 -29.37 11.51 9.83
CA LEU A 310 -28.11 10.78 9.85
C LEU A 310 -27.73 10.34 11.28
N GLY A 311 -26.78 9.41 11.38
CA GLY A 311 -26.22 8.94 12.66
C GLY A 311 -26.82 7.64 13.22
N ALA A 312 -27.72 6.99 12.49
CA ALA A 312 -28.14 5.61 12.81
C ALA A 312 -27.01 4.59 12.56
N ARG A 313 -26.13 4.87 11.59
CA ARG A 313 -24.90 4.12 11.32
C ARG A 313 -23.70 4.99 11.67
N THR A 314 -22.70 4.38 12.32
CA THR A 314 -21.45 5.05 12.74
C THR A 314 -20.74 5.81 11.60
N PRO A 315 -20.65 5.28 10.36
CA PRO A 315 -19.99 5.99 9.26
C PRO A 315 -20.54 7.40 9.03
N HIS A 316 -21.87 7.56 9.08
CA HIS A 316 -22.53 8.83 8.74
C HIS A 316 -22.47 9.87 9.87
N LEU A 317 -21.79 9.58 10.99
CA LEU A 317 -21.57 10.55 12.05
C LEU A 317 -20.57 11.64 11.64
N ALA A 318 -19.64 11.37 10.73
CA ALA A 318 -18.68 12.36 10.25
C ALA A 318 -19.32 13.49 9.42
N PRO A 319 -20.16 13.22 8.38
CA PRO A 319 -20.87 14.29 7.70
C PRO A 319 -21.90 14.98 8.61
N LEU A 320 -22.47 14.27 9.60
CA LEU A 320 -23.31 14.89 10.61
C LEU A 320 -22.53 15.91 11.47
N LEU A 321 -21.33 15.54 11.93
CA LEU A 321 -20.45 16.44 12.69
C LEU A 321 -20.06 17.65 11.83
N ALA A 322 -19.64 17.41 10.59
CA ALA A 322 -19.26 18.47 9.65
C ALA A 322 -20.41 19.48 9.46
N TRP A 323 -21.63 18.99 9.26
CA TRP A 323 -22.81 19.85 9.16
C TRP A 323 -23.09 20.63 10.43
N ALA A 324 -23.05 19.96 11.59
CA ALA A 324 -23.30 20.61 12.86
C ALA A 324 -22.29 21.73 13.14
N VAL A 325 -20.99 21.48 12.87
CA VAL A 325 -19.91 22.46 13.03
C VAL A 325 -20.07 23.63 12.07
N LEU A 326 -20.33 23.36 10.78
CA LEU A 326 -20.57 24.42 9.79
C LEU A 326 -21.72 25.35 10.21
N GLN A 327 -22.84 24.77 10.67
CA GLN A 327 -24.01 25.54 11.08
C GLN A 327 -23.81 26.25 12.43
N LEU A 328 -22.97 25.72 13.34
CA LEU A 328 -22.58 26.41 14.57
C LEU A 328 -21.77 27.67 14.25
N ARG A 329 -20.77 27.56 13.37
CA ARG A 329 -19.98 28.71 12.89
C ARG A 329 -20.88 29.75 12.21
N ALA A 330 -21.82 29.31 11.38
CA ALA A 330 -22.75 30.20 10.68
C ALA A 330 -23.80 30.86 11.60
N SER A 331 -24.11 30.27 12.76
CA SER A 331 -25.16 30.76 13.66
C SER A 331 -24.69 31.79 14.70
N ASP A 332 -23.38 31.92 14.92
CA ASP A 332 -22.75 32.85 15.87
C ASP A 332 -23.50 32.99 17.22
N GLY A 333 -23.87 31.86 17.83
CA GLY A 333 -24.58 31.83 19.13
C GLY A 333 -26.08 32.19 19.10
N GLY A 334 -26.70 32.36 17.93
CA GLY A 334 -28.14 32.62 17.77
C GLY A 334 -29.06 31.48 18.23
N ALA A 335 -30.38 31.70 18.19
CA ALA A 335 -31.41 30.79 18.74
C ALA A 335 -31.37 29.33 18.23
N LYS A 336 -30.71 29.05 17.10
CA LYS A 336 -30.55 27.71 16.53
C LYS A 336 -29.30 26.95 17.02
N GLY A 337 -28.35 27.63 17.66
CA GLY A 337 -27.09 27.06 18.17
C GLY A 337 -27.27 25.81 19.05
N PRO A 338 -28.22 25.78 20.01
CA PRO A 338 -28.43 24.60 20.87
C PRO A 338 -28.81 23.33 20.09
N ARG A 339 -29.51 23.46 18.96
CA ARG A 339 -29.89 22.30 18.12
C ARG A 339 -28.66 21.69 17.47
N TYR A 340 -27.80 22.50 16.86
CA TYR A 340 -26.60 22.02 16.19
C TYR A 340 -25.55 21.52 17.19
N ASN A 341 -25.46 22.14 18.37
CA ASN A 341 -24.62 21.61 19.46
C ASN A 341 -25.05 20.19 19.88
N LYS A 342 -26.35 19.91 20.00
CA LYS A 342 -26.85 18.54 20.26
C LYS A 342 -26.47 17.55 19.15
N LEU A 343 -26.50 17.98 17.88
CA LEU A 343 -26.10 17.11 16.76
C LEU A 343 -24.60 16.83 16.77
N ALA A 344 -23.77 17.84 17.05
CA ALA A 344 -22.34 17.69 17.21
C ALA A 344 -22.01 16.74 18.37
N GLN A 345 -22.65 16.95 19.53
CA GLN A 345 -22.51 16.05 20.69
C GLN A 345 -22.93 14.62 20.33
N ARG A 346 -24.03 14.42 19.61
CA ARG A 346 -24.45 13.07 19.16
C ARG A 346 -23.37 12.40 18.31
N ALA A 347 -22.72 13.13 17.40
CA ALA A 347 -21.65 12.59 16.58
C ALA A 347 -20.41 12.21 17.41
N VAL A 348 -19.98 13.08 18.33
CA VAL A 348 -18.82 12.83 19.19
C VAL A 348 -19.05 11.65 20.13
N HIS A 349 -20.20 11.60 20.83
CA HIS A 349 -20.55 10.46 21.70
C HIS A 349 -20.76 9.15 20.91
N GLY A 350 -21.06 9.24 19.61
CA GLY A 350 -21.10 8.09 18.70
C GLY A 350 -19.73 7.60 18.21
N ASN A 351 -18.63 8.11 18.77
CA ASN A 351 -17.26 7.75 18.44
C ASN A 351 -16.85 8.05 16.98
N VAL A 352 -17.32 9.18 16.44
CA VAL A 352 -16.99 9.64 15.08
C VAL A 352 -15.49 9.68 14.80
N PHE A 353 -14.67 10.13 15.75
CA PHE A 353 -13.22 10.22 15.59
C PHE A 353 -12.55 8.84 15.50
N ALA A 354 -13.03 7.87 16.30
CA ALA A 354 -12.54 6.49 16.21
C ALA A 354 -12.91 5.85 14.87
N TYR A 355 -14.11 6.14 14.36
CA TYR A 355 -14.50 5.70 13.02
C TYR A 355 -13.62 6.33 11.92
N LEU A 356 -13.34 7.64 11.99
CA LEU A 356 -12.46 8.30 11.03
C LEU A 356 -11.04 7.71 11.06
N GLN A 357 -10.57 7.26 12.22
CA GLN A 357 -9.30 6.55 12.34
C GLN A 357 -9.35 5.20 11.61
N THR A 358 -10.44 4.44 11.78
CA THR A 358 -10.65 3.18 11.05
C THR A 358 -10.75 3.42 9.55
N ALA A 359 -11.49 4.45 9.12
CA ALA A 359 -11.63 4.82 7.71
C ALA A 359 -10.27 5.16 7.10
N LEU A 360 -9.45 5.99 7.76
CA LEU A 360 -8.10 6.29 7.28
C LEU A 360 -7.23 5.03 7.18
N ASN A 361 -7.37 4.07 8.09
CA ASN A 361 -6.62 2.80 8.07
C ASN A 361 -7.15 1.77 7.06
N ASN A 362 -8.23 2.06 6.34
CA ASN A 362 -8.75 1.13 5.34
C ASN A 362 -7.73 0.92 4.21
N THR A 363 -7.50 -0.34 3.84
CA THR A 363 -6.57 -0.73 2.76
C THR A 363 -6.84 -0.05 1.42
N SER A 364 -8.10 0.30 1.13
CA SER A 364 -8.47 1.02 -0.09
C SER A 364 -7.92 2.45 -0.14
N ILE A 365 -7.82 3.11 1.02
CA ILE A 365 -7.25 4.45 1.17
C ILE A 365 -5.74 4.34 1.30
N GLN A 366 -5.24 3.48 2.19
CA GLN A 366 -3.80 3.26 2.40
C GLN A 366 -3.03 2.83 1.14
N GLY A 367 -3.71 2.18 0.20
CA GLY A 367 -3.13 1.75 -1.06
C GLY A 367 -2.90 2.85 -2.10
N ASP A 368 -3.34 4.09 -1.85
CA ASP A 368 -3.33 5.18 -2.83
C ASP A 368 -2.93 6.51 -2.16
N GLU A 369 -1.74 7.02 -2.50
CA GLU A 369 -1.14 8.18 -1.84
C GLU A 369 -2.02 9.44 -1.93
N LEU A 370 -2.67 9.67 -3.07
CA LEU A 370 -3.55 10.84 -3.23
C LEU A 370 -4.80 10.70 -2.37
N LEU A 371 -5.38 9.51 -2.28
CA LEU A 371 -6.52 9.28 -1.38
C LEU A 371 -6.11 9.41 0.08
N VAL A 372 -4.93 8.93 0.49
CA VAL A 372 -4.40 9.15 1.84
C VAL A 372 -4.31 10.65 2.11
N ARG A 373 -3.71 11.40 1.20
CA ARG A 373 -3.53 12.85 1.31
C ARG A 373 -4.86 13.57 1.47
N LEU A 374 -5.80 13.37 0.53
CA LEU A 374 -7.11 14.01 0.54
C LEU A 374 -7.92 13.59 1.77
N ALA A 375 -7.95 12.30 2.12
CA ALA A 375 -8.67 11.84 3.31
C ALA A 375 -8.08 12.43 4.59
N SER A 376 -6.75 12.49 4.71
CA SER A 376 -6.06 13.14 5.83
C SER A 376 -6.39 14.63 5.91
N SER A 377 -6.42 15.36 4.79
CA SER A 377 -6.87 16.76 4.76
C SER A 377 -8.31 16.92 5.23
N VAL A 378 -9.24 16.13 4.69
CA VAL A 378 -10.66 16.19 5.07
C VAL A 378 -10.87 15.93 6.56
N VAL A 379 -10.20 14.90 7.10
CA VAL A 379 -10.29 14.55 8.52
C VAL A 379 -9.64 15.62 9.40
N TYR A 380 -8.47 16.12 9.02
CA TYR A 380 -7.75 17.13 9.78
C TYR A 380 -8.50 18.46 9.82
N SER A 381 -9.03 18.93 8.70
CA SER A 381 -9.84 20.16 8.65
C SER A 381 -11.13 20.01 9.48
N LEU A 382 -11.82 18.86 9.42
CA LEU A 382 -12.98 18.62 10.27
C LEU A 382 -12.61 18.63 11.76
N MET A 383 -11.47 18.04 12.11
CA MET A 383 -10.96 18.01 13.48
C MET A 383 -10.70 19.43 14.01
N CYS A 384 -10.02 20.27 13.23
CA CYS A 384 -9.72 21.66 13.60
C CYS A 384 -11.00 22.50 13.71
N ALA A 385 -11.89 22.40 12.73
CA ALA A 385 -13.18 23.10 12.76
C ALA A 385 -14.06 22.66 13.95
N ALA A 386 -14.03 21.38 14.32
CA ALA A 386 -14.74 20.87 15.49
C ALA A 386 -14.13 21.39 16.80
N ALA A 387 -12.80 21.42 16.91
CA ALA A 387 -12.10 21.95 18.08
C ALA A 387 -12.35 23.45 18.29
N GLY A 388 -12.48 24.23 17.21
CA GLY A 388 -12.84 25.65 17.30
C GLY A 388 -14.26 25.92 17.80
N CYS A 389 -15.16 24.93 17.70
CA CYS A 389 -16.57 25.08 18.09
C CYS A 389 -16.96 24.32 19.37
N LEU A 390 -16.18 23.31 19.77
CA LEU A 390 -16.52 22.34 20.81
C LEU A 390 -15.37 22.17 21.80
N ASP A 391 -15.70 22.01 23.08
CA ASP A 391 -14.73 21.67 24.13
C ASP A 391 -14.43 20.16 24.10
N LEU A 392 -13.62 19.74 23.13
CA LEU A 392 -13.28 18.32 22.89
C LEU A 392 -12.47 17.71 24.03
N GLU A 393 -11.77 18.54 24.81
CA GLU A 393 -11.04 18.13 26.01
C GLU A 393 -12.00 17.64 27.10
N ARG A 394 -13.00 18.44 27.45
CA ARG A 394 -14.03 18.03 28.43
C ARG A 394 -14.86 16.84 27.97
N MET A 395 -14.90 16.59 26.66
CA MET A 395 -15.56 15.42 26.06
C MET A 395 -14.68 14.17 26.04
N GLY A 396 -13.44 14.21 26.56
CA GLY A 396 -12.57 13.04 26.70
C GLY A 396 -11.99 12.51 25.38
N CYS A 397 -11.89 13.35 24.35
CA CYS A 397 -11.49 12.92 23.00
C CYS A 397 -9.98 12.98 22.72
N LEU A 398 -9.17 13.57 23.61
CA LEU A 398 -7.76 13.91 23.35
C LEU A 398 -6.90 12.74 22.88
N SER A 399 -7.07 11.53 23.44
CA SER A 399 -6.27 10.35 23.05
C SER A 399 -6.52 9.92 21.59
N VAL A 400 -7.79 9.90 21.18
CA VAL A 400 -8.19 9.57 19.81
C VAL A 400 -7.77 10.68 18.85
N LEU A 401 -7.90 11.95 19.27
CA LEU A 401 -7.47 13.11 18.49
C LEU A 401 -5.95 13.11 18.25
N ASN A 402 -5.15 12.79 19.27
CA ASN A 402 -3.70 12.64 19.11
C ASN A 402 -3.35 11.55 18.08
N THR A 403 -4.07 10.44 18.11
CA THR A 403 -3.84 9.33 17.17
C THR A 403 -4.23 9.71 15.74
N LEU A 404 -5.36 10.42 15.57
CA LEU A 404 -5.79 10.96 14.29
C LEU A 404 -4.84 12.03 13.75
N ALA A 405 -4.42 12.97 14.60
CA ALA A 405 -3.50 14.03 14.25
C ALA A 405 -2.17 13.46 13.80
N LYS A 406 -1.59 12.50 14.54
CA LYS A 406 -0.38 11.78 14.12
C LYS A 406 -0.52 11.20 12.71
N ARG A 407 -1.69 10.64 12.37
CA ARG A 407 -1.92 10.07 11.04
C ARG A 407 -2.04 11.14 9.96
N CYS A 408 -2.77 12.22 10.22
CA CYS A 408 -3.04 13.25 9.22
C CYS A 408 -1.84 14.16 8.99
N LEU A 409 -1.15 14.55 10.07
CA LEU A 409 0.03 15.42 10.03
C LEU A 409 1.24 14.79 9.36
N ALA A 410 1.23 13.48 9.11
CA ALA A 410 2.23 12.80 8.29
C ALA A 410 2.03 13.05 6.79
N GLN A 411 1.08 13.91 6.40
CA GLN A 411 0.73 14.22 5.02
C GLN A 411 0.75 15.74 4.80
N ASP A 412 0.94 16.13 3.55
CA ASP A 412 0.86 17.52 3.07
C ASP A 412 -0.44 17.71 2.26
N PRO A 413 -1.32 18.71 2.52
CA PRO A 413 -1.14 19.94 3.29
C PRO A 413 -1.42 19.93 4.81
N PRO A 414 -1.93 18.88 5.50
CA PRO A 414 -2.19 18.96 6.95
C PRO A 414 -1.03 19.48 7.79
N ALA A 415 0.21 19.09 7.46
CA ALA A 415 1.40 19.61 8.14
C ALA A 415 1.60 21.13 7.95
N GLN A 416 1.35 21.67 6.75
CA GLN A 416 1.45 23.12 6.51
C GLN A 416 0.40 23.88 7.32
N LEU A 417 -0.85 23.40 7.35
CA LEU A 417 -1.94 23.99 8.13
C LEU A 417 -1.61 24.02 9.63
N PHE A 418 -1.03 22.94 10.15
CA PHE A 418 -0.58 22.87 11.55
C PHE A 418 0.37 24.01 11.91
N TRP A 419 1.33 24.33 11.03
CA TRP A 419 2.30 25.41 11.27
C TRP A 419 1.75 26.82 11.00
N ALA A 420 0.69 26.95 10.19
CA ALA A 420 0.14 28.24 9.77
C ALA A 420 -0.89 28.83 10.74
N GLU A 421 -1.60 28.00 11.51
CA GLU A 421 -2.72 28.47 12.33
C GLU A 421 -2.33 28.79 13.78
N GLU A 422 -2.35 30.08 14.14
CA GLU A 422 -2.37 30.51 15.54
C GLU A 422 -3.70 30.08 16.20
N GLY A 423 -3.67 29.01 17.00
CA GLY A 423 -4.85 28.47 17.68
C GLY A 423 -5.57 27.30 16.96
N GLY A 424 -5.01 26.81 15.85
CA GLY A 424 -5.50 25.64 15.10
C GLY A 424 -5.16 24.28 15.71
N GLY A 425 -4.97 23.25 14.89
CA GLY A 425 -4.59 21.90 15.37
C GLY A 425 -3.29 21.87 16.19
N ALA A 426 -2.38 22.83 15.99
CA ALA A 426 -1.24 23.09 16.87
C ALA A 426 -1.69 23.67 18.22
N GLY A 427 -2.62 24.64 18.24
CA GLY A 427 -3.17 25.24 19.45
C GLY A 427 -3.88 24.25 20.38
N LEU A 428 -4.45 23.17 19.85
CA LEU A 428 -5.09 22.13 20.66
C LEU A 428 -4.09 21.13 21.26
N LEU A 429 -3.16 20.61 20.45
CA LEU A 429 -2.36 19.42 20.81
C LEU A 429 -0.93 19.75 21.25
N LEU A 430 -0.31 20.79 20.68
CA LEU A 430 1.10 21.08 20.89
C LEU A 430 1.41 21.64 22.30
N PRO A 431 0.64 22.59 22.86
CA PRO A 431 0.90 23.11 24.20
C PRO A 431 0.93 22.02 25.26
N GLN A 432 -0.06 21.12 25.25
CA GLN A 432 -0.14 19.99 26.20
C GLN A 432 1.03 19.03 26.01
N ALA A 433 1.43 18.75 24.77
CA ALA A 433 2.55 17.87 24.47
C ALA A 433 3.89 18.44 24.94
N ILE A 434 4.09 19.77 24.81
CA ILE A 434 5.26 20.47 25.32
C ILE A 434 5.26 20.50 26.85
N GLU A 435 4.11 20.80 27.48
CA GLU A 435 3.99 20.91 28.94
C GLU A 435 4.44 19.66 29.68
N VAL A 436 4.21 18.45 29.14
CA VAL A 436 4.60 17.19 29.81
C VAL A 436 6.01 16.69 29.44
N PHE A 437 6.72 17.34 28.52
CA PHE A 437 8.05 16.91 28.08
C PHE A 437 9.16 17.36 29.06
N PRO A 438 10.22 16.56 29.32
CA PRO A 438 10.51 15.20 28.85
C PRO A 438 9.92 14.09 29.72
N TYR A 439 9.12 14.40 30.75
CA TYR A 439 8.51 13.40 31.62
C TYR A 439 7.65 12.38 30.86
N ASP A 440 6.82 12.85 29.92
CA ASP A 440 6.16 12.02 28.92
C ASP A 440 6.52 12.52 27.53
N VAL A 441 7.36 11.77 26.83
CA VAL A 441 7.83 12.15 25.50
C VAL A 441 6.87 11.77 24.38
N GLN A 442 5.94 10.83 24.62
CA GLN A 442 5.15 10.24 23.53
C GLN A 442 4.27 11.27 22.81
N PRO A 443 3.52 12.16 23.50
CA PRO A 443 2.70 13.15 22.83
C PRO A 443 3.51 14.04 21.88
N LEU A 444 4.63 14.60 22.35
CA LEU A 444 5.46 15.49 21.55
C LEU A 444 6.17 14.75 20.41
N LEU A 445 6.93 13.70 20.74
CA LEU A 445 7.75 13.01 19.73
C LEU A 445 6.90 12.31 18.67
N SER A 446 5.69 11.84 19.02
CA SER A 446 4.79 11.23 18.03
C SER A 446 4.25 12.24 17.01
N LEU A 447 3.89 13.45 17.45
CA LEU A 447 3.50 14.56 16.57
C LEU A 447 4.68 15.01 15.71
N MET A 448 5.85 15.21 16.33
CA MET A 448 7.07 15.63 15.62
C MET A 448 7.51 14.59 14.58
N SER A 449 7.41 13.29 14.88
CA SER A 449 7.74 12.23 13.93
C SER A 449 6.82 12.20 12.72
N ALA A 450 5.53 12.53 12.92
CA ALA A 450 4.57 12.65 11.82
C ALA A 450 4.89 13.88 10.96
N LEU A 451 5.03 15.05 11.58
CA LEU A 451 5.36 16.30 10.90
C LEU A 451 6.68 16.24 10.14
N ALA A 452 7.68 15.51 10.65
CA ALA A 452 8.98 15.34 10.01
C ALA A 452 8.91 14.59 8.67
N VAL A 453 7.97 13.65 8.50
CA VAL A 453 7.84 12.85 7.26
C VAL A 453 6.98 13.55 6.20
N ALA A 454 6.18 14.55 6.59
CA ALA A 454 5.21 15.17 5.70
C ALA A 454 5.84 15.91 4.52
N ASN A 455 6.80 16.79 4.78
CA ASN A 455 7.56 17.53 3.77
C ASN A 455 8.84 18.14 4.39
N THR A 456 9.73 18.65 3.55
CA THR A 456 11.03 19.18 3.96
C THR A 456 10.93 20.44 4.84
N GLU A 457 9.98 21.33 4.59
CA GLU A 457 9.78 22.56 5.37
C GLU A 457 9.31 22.25 6.80
N SER A 458 8.31 21.36 6.93
CA SER A 458 7.81 20.88 8.21
C SER A 458 8.92 20.18 9.01
N CYS A 459 9.75 19.38 8.34
CA CYS A 459 10.91 18.72 8.96
C CYS A 459 11.90 19.72 9.57
N GLN A 460 12.19 20.84 8.87
CA GLN A 460 13.04 21.91 9.40
C GLN A 460 12.42 22.59 10.63
N LYS A 461 11.12 22.91 10.58
CA LYS A 461 10.38 23.49 11.73
C LYS A 461 10.38 22.58 12.96
N VAL A 462 10.33 21.25 12.77
CA VAL A 462 10.48 20.28 13.88
C VAL A 462 11.86 20.41 14.53
N ILE A 463 12.93 20.53 13.74
CA ILE A 463 14.30 20.68 14.25
C ILE A 463 14.44 21.99 15.04
N GLU A 464 13.90 23.08 14.49
CA GLU A 464 13.90 24.40 15.13
C GLU A 464 13.16 24.37 16.48
N LEU A 465 11.93 23.83 16.51
CA LEU A 465 11.12 23.73 17.73
C LEU A 465 11.83 22.93 18.83
N LEU A 466 12.44 21.79 18.49
CA LEU A 466 13.12 20.93 19.46
C LEU A 466 14.47 21.48 19.94
N THR A 467 15.02 22.48 19.26
CA THR A 467 16.26 23.14 19.68
C THR A 467 16.05 23.99 20.93
N GLU A 468 14.86 24.58 21.10
CA GLU A 468 14.51 25.41 22.24
C GLU A 468 13.03 25.27 22.61
N LEU A 469 12.74 24.43 23.60
CA LEU A 469 11.42 24.32 24.21
C LEU A 469 11.28 25.29 25.39
N PRO A 470 10.09 25.85 25.66
CA PRO A 470 9.88 26.87 26.68
C PRO A 470 9.93 26.34 28.13
N ASN A 471 9.72 25.04 28.33
CA ASN A 471 9.60 24.43 29.64
C ASN A 471 10.19 23.02 29.69
N LEU A 472 10.35 22.52 30.91
CA LEU A 472 10.91 21.19 31.21
C LEU A 472 10.13 20.56 32.37
N SER A 473 9.46 19.46 32.12
CA SER A 473 8.75 18.67 33.12
C SER A 473 9.59 17.52 33.68
N TRP A 474 9.67 17.44 35.00
CA TRP A 474 10.50 16.43 35.69
C TRP A 474 9.83 15.89 36.97
N VAL A 475 10.10 14.62 37.27
CA VAL A 475 9.60 13.96 38.49
C VAL A 475 10.40 14.42 39.70
N LEU A 476 9.70 14.76 40.79
CA LEU A 476 10.36 15.08 42.05
C LEU A 476 10.74 13.80 42.83
N THR A 477 12.01 13.68 43.17
CA THR A 477 12.50 12.68 44.11
C THR A 477 12.58 13.24 45.53
N GLN A 478 12.72 12.36 46.54
CA GLN A 478 12.88 12.80 47.93
C GLN A 478 14.13 13.66 48.17
N SER A 479 15.19 13.45 47.38
CA SER A 479 16.39 14.28 47.42
C SER A 479 16.15 15.69 46.90
N ASP A 480 15.29 15.84 45.88
CA ASP A 480 15.05 17.11 45.20
C ASP A 480 14.28 18.10 46.08
N LEU A 481 13.44 17.59 46.99
CA LEU A 481 12.67 18.39 47.96
C LEU A 481 13.56 19.27 48.85
N ARG A 482 14.86 18.97 48.98
CA ARG A 482 15.82 19.79 49.73
C ARG A 482 16.20 21.08 49.00
N SER A 483 16.05 21.08 47.68
CA SER A 483 16.46 22.16 46.78
C SER A 483 15.26 22.91 46.18
N ILE A 484 14.05 22.70 46.71
CA ILE A 484 12.80 23.25 46.16
C ILE A 484 11.93 23.81 47.28
N GLN A 485 11.37 25.00 47.05
CA GLN A 485 10.32 25.58 47.87
C GLN A 485 8.96 25.42 47.16
N ILE A 486 7.99 24.80 47.82
CA ILE A 486 6.64 24.57 47.30
C ILE A 486 5.63 25.47 48.03
N ARG A 487 4.79 26.20 47.30
CA ARG A 487 3.71 27.06 47.81
C ARG A 487 2.43 26.82 47.01
N GLY A 488 1.53 25.99 47.53
CA GLY A 488 0.35 25.56 46.76
C GLY A 488 0.80 24.76 45.54
N ASN A 489 0.42 25.20 44.34
CA ASN A 489 0.88 24.59 43.08
C ASN A 489 2.17 25.23 42.53
N ASP A 490 2.65 26.33 43.11
CA ASP A 490 3.87 26.99 42.64
C ASP A 490 5.11 26.38 43.31
N CYS A 491 6.15 26.16 42.52
CA CYS A 491 7.44 25.64 42.95
C CYS A 491 8.56 26.61 42.54
N VAL A 492 9.59 26.77 43.38
CA VAL A 492 10.80 27.53 43.04
C VAL A 492 12.03 26.75 43.51
N THR A 493 13.03 26.61 42.65
CA THR A 493 14.32 25.99 43.04
C THR A 493 15.10 26.94 43.96
N THR A 494 15.56 26.44 45.11
CA THR A 494 16.41 27.19 46.05
C THR A 494 17.91 26.95 45.83
N ALA A 495 18.24 25.89 45.08
CA ALA A 495 19.59 25.54 44.64
C ALA A 495 19.52 24.88 43.27
N PRO A 496 20.64 24.79 42.50
CA PRO A 496 20.66 24.08 41.24
C PRO A 496 20.22 22.61 41.40
N LEU A 497 19.32 22.16 40.51
CA LEU A 497 18.74 20.82 40.54
C LEU A 497 19.24 20.01 39.33
N GLN A 498 20.05 18.98 39.59
CA GLN A 498 20.50 18.06 38.53
C GLN A 498 19.38 17.08 38.18
N VAL A 499 18.89 17.12 36.94
CA VAL A 499 17.81 16.23 36.49
C VAL A 499 18.31 15.12 35.57
N LEU A 500 19.21 15.45 34.63
CA LEU A 500 19.93 14.49 33.79
C LEU A 500 21.43 14.77 33.91
N PRO A 501 22.34 13.83 33.62
CA PRO A 501 23.78 14.11 33.64
C PRO A 501 24.19 15.31 32.77
N SER A 502 23.45 15.57 31.69
CA SER A 502 23.64 16.69 30.78
C SER A 502 22.77 17.92 31.08
N LEU A 503 21.87 17.87 32.08
CA LEU A 503 20.87 18.91 32.28
C LEU A 503 20.66 19.26 33.77
N THR A 504 20.86 20.53 34.08
CA THR A 504 20.71 21.11 35.43
C THR A 504 19.77 22.29 35.35
N ILE A 505 18.77 22.32 36.22
CA ILE A 505 17.88 23.48 36.39
C ILE A 505 18.58 24.46 37.33
N ALA A 506 18.66 25.73 36.94
CA ALA A 506 19.28 26.77 37.75
C ALA A 506 18.49 27.05 39.05
N ALA A 507 19.15 27.65 40.04
CA ALA A 507 18.45 28.21 41.20
C ALA A 507 17.51 29.35 40.77
N ASP A 508 16.49 29.63 41.59
CA ASP A 508 15.45 30.65 41.37
C ASP A 508 14.58 30.42 40.12
N THR A 509 14.52 29.18 39.62
CA THR A 509 13.65 28.78 38.51
C THR A 509 12.25 28.50 39.02
N ARG A 510 11.23 29.08 38.38
CA ARG A 510 9.82 28.84 38.70
C ARG A 510 9.32 27.57 38.04
N GLY A 511 8.43 26.87 38.71
CA GLY A 511 7.72 25.75 38.13
C GLY A 511 6.33 25.58 38.71
N THR A 512 5.52 24.76 38.05
CA THR A 512 4.14 24.44 38.44
C THR A 512 4.01 22.95 38.73
N LEU A 513 3.46 22.62 39.89
CA LEU A 513 3.22 21.25 40.32
C LEU A 513 2.03 20.67 39.57
N ILE A 514 2.27 19.57 38.86
CA ILE A 514 1.24 18.73 38.24
C ILE A 514 0.94 17.59 39.22
N SER A 515 -0.30 17.56 39.73
CA SER A 515 -0.80 16.56 40.68
C SER A 515 -0.89 15.16 40.08
N THR A 516 0.26 14.52 39.90
CA THR A 516 0.46 13.14 39.43
C THR A 516 1.10 12.32 40.56
N ASN A 517 1.09 10.99 40.43
CA ASN A 517 1.77 10.10 41.37
C ASN A 517 2.75 9.21 40.59
N PRO A 518 4.08 9.42 40.68
CA PRO A 518 4.80 10.41 41.51
C PRO A 518 4.59 11.87 41.05
N PRO A 519 4.82 12.88 41.92
CA PRO A 519 4.60 14.29 41.59
C PRO A 519 5.59 14.81 40.53
N VAL A 520 5.08 15.56 39.57
CA VAL A 520 5.84 16.16 38.45
C VAL A 520 5.77 17.69 38.57
N VAL A 521 6.88 18.37 38.28
CA VAL A 521 6.93 19.84 38.19
C VAL A 521 7.34 20.24 36.78
N THR A 522 6.60 21.18 36.20
CA THR A 522 6.93 21.85 34.94
C THR A 522 7.72 23.11 35.23
N TRP A 523 9.01 23.10 34.95
CA TRP A 523 9.91 24.23 35.15
C TRP A 523 9.89 25.17 33.95
N GLN A 524 9.78 26.47 34.21
CA GLN A 524 9.84 27.53 33.20
C GLN A 524 11.30 27.84 32.85
N THR A 525 11.96 26.89 32.20
CA THR A 525 13.35 27.01 31.75
C THR A 525 13.47 26.59 30.27
N PRO A 526 14.02 27.45 29.41
CA PRO A 526 14.34 27.08 28.04
C PRO A 526 15.23 25.84 28.02
N THR A 527 14.84 24.84 27.23
CA THR A 527 15.47 23.53 27.22
C THR A 527 15.72 23.04 25.81
N ASN A 528 16.94 22.58 25.55
CA ASN A 528 17.25 21.88 24.32
C ASN A 528 16.78 20.41 24.42
N ALA A 529 15.77 20.05 23.64
CA ALA A 529 15.18 18.71 23.70
C ALA A 529 16.18 17.63 23.27
N TRP A 530 17.06 17.90 22.30
CA TRP A 530 18.07 16.95 21.84
C TRP A 530 19.02 16.51 22.96
N GLN A 531 19.44 17.45 23.80
CA GLN A 531 20.29 17.15 24.96
C GLN A 531 19.58 16.30 26.01
N ALA A 532 18.28 16.55 26.23
CA ALA A 532 17.47 15.74 27.14
C ALA A 532 17.29 14.31 26.61
N LEU A 533 16.94 14.16 25.33
CA LEU A 533 16.74 12.84 24.69
C LEU A 533 18.04 12.02 24.66
N LEU A 534 19.17 12.64 24.33
CA LEU A 534 20.47 11.97 24.38
C LEU A 534 20.84 11.58 25.81
N GLY A 535 20.50 12.42 26.80
CA GLY A 535 20.66 12.11 28.22
C GLY A 535 19.87 10.86 28.64
N VAL A 536 18.60 10.75 28.19
CA VAL A 536 17.77 9.56 28.46
C VAL A 536 18.35 8.29 27.82
N MET A 537 18.88 8.37 26.59
CA MET A 537 19.56 7.23 25.96
C MET A 537 20.81 6.77 26.72
N LYS A 538 21.53 7.71 27.37
CA LYS A 538 22.69 7.38 28.21
C LYS A 538 22.27 6.75 29.53
N LEU A 539 21.17 7.19 30.13
CA LEU A 539 20.62 6.54 31.33
C LEU A 539 20.25 5.08 31.08
N LEU A 540 19.63 4.78 29.93
CA LEU A 540 19.34 3.41 29.54
C LEU A 540 20.63 2.59 29.36
N ASP A 541 21.68 3.18 28.80
CA ASP A 541 22.99 2.53 28.66
C ASP A 541 23.63 2.19 30.01
N GLU A 542 23.53 3.11 30.97
CA GLU A 542 24.01 2.93 32.35
C GLU A 542 23.23 1.82 33.07
N GLU A 543 21.90 1.78 32.92
CA GLU A 543 21.05 0.75 33.52
C GLU A 543 21.38 -0.65 32.98
N VAL A 544 21.52 -0.78 31.65
CA VAL A 544 21.93 -2.04 31.01
C VAL A 544 23.33 -2.45 31.48
N SER A 545 24.24 -1.48 31.64
CA SER A 545 25.61 -1.73 32.11
C SER A 545 25.68 -2.14 33.58
N GLY A 546 24.74 -1.67 34.40
CA GLY A 546 24.62 -2.02 35.82
C GLY A 546 24.16 -3.46 36.09
N GLY A 547 23.86 -4.24 35.04
CA GLY A 547 23.44 -5.63 35.15
C GLY A 547 21.94 -5.81 35.37
N ALA A 548 21.11 -4.80 35.01
CA ALA A 548 19.67 -4.94 35.03
C ALA A 548 19.24 -6.09 34.10
N SER A 549 18.48 -7.05 34.62
CA SER A 549 17.97 -8.19 33.84
C SER A 549 16.96 -7.75 32.78
N ILE A 550 16.18 -6.70 33.07
CA ILE A 550 15.20 -6.09 32.19
C ILE A 550 15.24 -4.57 32.45
N PRO A 551 15.57 -3.73 31.46
CA PRO A 551 15.57 -2.27 31.63
C PRO A 551 14.17 -1.70 31.90
N ASP A 552 14.10 -0.49 32.46
CA ASP A 552 12.83 0.20 32.70
C ASP A 552 12.02 0.40 31.39
N GLN A 553 10.75 0.01 31.43
CA GLN A 553 9.87 0.06 30.25
C GLN A 553 9.69 1.49 29.73
N LYS A 554 9.56 2.47 30.62
CA LYS A 554 9.33 3.88 30.23
C LYS A 554 10.59 4.47 29.57
N LEU A 555 11.78 4.14 30.07
CA LEU A 555 13.05 4.50 29.41
C LEU A 555 13.15 3.86 28.02
N MET A 556 12.84 2.56 27.88
CA MET A 556 12.87 1.88 26.57
C MET A 556 11.89 2.49 25.57
N GLU A 557 10.67 2.83 25.99
CA GLU A 557 9.67 3.49 25.16
C GLU A 557 10.11 4.89 24.72
N THR A 558 10.78 5.63 25.61
CA THR A 558 11.33 6.97 25.35
C THR A 558 12.47 6.92 24.32
N VAL A 559 13.41 5.99 24.50
CA VAL A 559 14.48 5.75 23.52
C VAL A 559 13.91 5.32 22.18
N SER A 560 12.91 4.42 22.17
CA SER A 560 12.23 3.99 20.95
C SER A 560 11.56 5.16 20.22
N ALA A 561 10.89 6.07 20.94
CA ALA A 561 10.27 7.26 20.33
C ALA A 561 11.30 8.24 19.78
N THR A 562 12.42 8.43 20.50
CA THR A 562 13.55 9.26 20.05
C THR A 562 14.12 8.75 18.74
N LEU A 563 14.39 7.45 18.65
CA LEU A 563 14.98 6.83 17.46
C LEU A 563 14.03 6.85 16.26
N ARG A 564 12.71 6.69 16.48
CA ARG A 564 11.71 6.85 15.42
C ARG A 564 11.67 8.27 14.88
N LEU A 565 11.74 9.28 15.75
CA LEU A 565 11.84 10.68 15.31
C LEU A 565 13.09 10.91 14.47
N LEU A 566 14.26 10.44 14.94
CA LEU A 566 15.51 10.59 14.20
C LEU A 566 15.48 9.88 12.84
N ALA A 567 14.89 8.68 12.77
CA ALA A 567 14.68 7.97 11.51
C ALA A 567 13.74 8.76 10.56
N SER A 568 12.64 9.30 11.08
CA SER A 568 11.74 10.18 10.32
C SER A 568 12.47 11.41 9.76
N LEU A 569 13.32 12.06 10.55
CA LEU A 569 14.09 13.23 10.13
C LEU A 569 15.10 12.87 9.03
N LEU A 570 15.82 11.75 9.18
CA LEU A 570 16.79 11.29 8.17
C LEU A 570 16.13 10.87 6.86
N THR A 571 14.93 10.29 6.93
CA THR A 571 14.16 9.91 5.73
C THR A 571 13.87 11.13 4.86
N THR A 572 13.53 12.27 5.48
CA THR A 572 13.16 13.49 4.75
C THR A 572 14.36 14.41 4.46
N LEU A 573 15.34 14.46 5.38
CA LEU A 573 16.52 15.32 5.31
C LEU A 573 17.81 14.51 5.53
N PRO A 574 18.22 13.69 4.55
CA PRO A 574 19.37 12.80 4.67
C PRO A 574 20.69 13.57 4.95
N ASP A 575 20.82 14.79 4.43
CA ASP A 575 22.01 15.63 4.59
C ASP A 575 22.28 16.04 6.05
N HIS A 576 21.29 15.91 6.95
CA HIS A 576 21.44 16.22 8.37
C HIS A 576 22.12 15.11 9.19
N LEU A 577 22.51 13.99 8.55
CA LEU A 577 23.20 12.88 9.20
C LEU A 577 24.36 13.29 10.14
N PRO A 578 25.25 14.24 9.77
CA PRO A 578 26.36 14.65 10.64
C PRO A 578 25.88 15.26 11.97
N ALA A 579 24.73 15.93 11.99
CA ALA A 579 24.17 16.53 13.20
C ALA A 579 23.72 15.48 14.23
N PHE A 580 23.45 14.25 13.79
CA PHE A 580 22.98 13.16 14.65
C PHE A 580 24.08 12.17 15.05
N VAL A 581 25.35 12.47 14.80
CA VAL A 581 26.48 11.56 15.07
C VAL A 581 26.50 11.01 16.51
N HIS A 582 26.17 11.84 17.51
CA HIS A 582 26.12 11.41 18.90
C HIS A 582 25.00 10.41 19.19
N PHE A 583 23.84 10.56 18.54
CA PHE A 583 22.75 9.59 18.63
C PHE A 583 23.13 8.28 17.93
N ILE A 584 23.79 8.36 16.77
CA ILE A 584 24.24 7.17 16.04
C ILE A 584 25.24 6.35 16.88
N GLN A 585 26.25 7.02 17.45
CA GLN A 585 27.22 6.40 18.36
C GLN A 585 26.52 5.74 19.56
N GLN A 586 25.59 6.45 20.21
CA GLN A 586 24.89 5.93 21.37
C GLN A 586 24.01 4.72 21.02
N THR A 587 23.34 4.72 19.86
CA THR A 587 22.55 3.58 19.36
C THR A 587 23.43 2.35 19.13
N ILE A 588 24.61 2.51 18.53
CA ILE A 588 25.57 1.42 18.30
C ILE A 588 26.03 0.82 19.64
N VAL A 589 26.36 1.68 20.62
CA VAL A 589 26.76 1.24 21.97
C VAL A 589 25.64 0.45 22.63
N LEU A 590 24.41 1.00 22.65
CA LEU A 590 23.24 0.33 23.21
C LEU A 590 22.98 -1.03 22.57
N LEU A 591 23.03 -1.13 21.23
CA LEU A 591 22.82 -2.38 20.52
C LEU A 591 23.86 -3.44 20.90
N ARG A 592 25.14 -3.05 21.01
CA ARG A 592 26.22 -3.94 21.47
C ARG A 592 26.02 -4.37 22.92
N ARG A 593 25.59 -3.49 23.82
CA ARG A 593 25.37 -3.85 25.24
C ARG A 593 24.15 -4.72 25.46
N ILE A 594 23.04 -4.42 24.79
CA ILE A 594 21.81 -5.22 24.86
C ILE A 594 22.07 -6.67 24.43
N SER A 595 23.06 -6.90 23.55
CA SER A 595 23.48 -8.26 23.17
C SER A 595 24.01 -9.12 24.32
N GLN A 596 24.39 -8.50 25.44
CA GLN A 596 24.88 -9.19 26.65
C GLN A 596 23.77 -9.52 27.64
N VAL A 597 22.58 -8.95 27.47
CA VAL A 597 21.41 -9.25 28.29
C VAL A 597 20.87 -10.62 27.90
N SER A 598 20.57 -11.48 28.88
CA SER A 598 20.13 -12.87 28.66
C SER A 598 18.90 -12.99 27.75
N ARG A 599 18.01 -12.00 27.80
CA ARG A 599 16.82 -11.90 26.94
C ARG A 599 16.69 -10.46 26.43
N PRO A 600 17.32 -10.13 25.30
CA PRO A 600 17.29 -8.76 24.79
C PRO A 600 15.85 -8.36 24.41
N PRO A 601 15.37 -7.17 24.80
CA PRO A 601 14.01 -6.73 24.51
C PRO A 601 13.81 -6.51 23.01
N GLY A 602 13.04 -7.39 22.36
CA GLY A 602 12.88 -7.42 20.90
C GLY A 602 12.37 -6.11 20.28
N GLN A 603 11.45 -5.40 20.93
CA GLN A 603 10.92 -4.13 20.42
C GLN A 603 11.98 -3.01 20.39
N LEU A 604 12.86 -2.96 21.39
CA LEU A 604 13.97 -2.01 21.43
C LEU A 604 15.04 -2.40 20.39
N VAL A 605 15.35 -3.69 20.26
CA VAL A 605 16.27 -4.18 19.21
C VAL A 605 15.77 -3.80 17.82
N ALA A 606 14.46 -3.97 17.57
CA ALA A 606 13.85 -3.58 16.30
C ALA A 606 14.02 -2.08 16.02
N THR A 607 13.77 -1.20 16.99
CA THR A 607 13.88 0.26 16.79
C THR A 607 15.33 0.73 16.66
N LEU A 608 16.27 0.13 17.40
CA LEU A 608 17.71 0.36 17.23
C LEU A 608 18.16 -0.04 15.82
N MET A 609 17.74 -1.23 15.35
CA MET A 609 18.06 -1.70 13.99
C MET A 609 17.41 -0.85 12.90
N GLU A 610 16.16 -0.42 13.08
CA GLU A 610 15.44 0.43 12.14
C GLU A 610 16.16 1.77 11.94
N PHE A 611 16.56 2.44 13.02
CA PHE A 611 17.33 3.67 12.93
C PHE A 611 18.70 3.46 12.26
N LEU A 612 19.45 2.40 12.62
CA LEU A 612 20.71 2.09 11.96
C LEU A 612 20.55 1.71 10.49
N THR A 613 19.40 1.14 10.11
CA THR A 613 19.06 0.89 8.71
C THR A 613 18.93 2.20 7.96
N GLU A 614 18.26 3.21 8.53
CA GLU A 614 18.12 4.53 7.91
C GLU A 614 19.45 5.29 7.85
N VAL A 615 20.32 5.15 8.85
CA VAL A 615 21.70 5.65 8.77
C VAL A 615 22.46 4.99 7.62
N SER A 616 22.28 3.67 7.45
CA SER A 616 22.94 2.87 6.41
C SER A 616 22.40 3.10 5.00
N THR A 617 21.21 3.70 4.83
CA THR A 617 20.78 4.15 3.49
C THR A 617 21.66 5.27 2.95
N GLN A 618 22.31 6.03 3.84
CA GLN A 618 23.19 7.15 3.51
C GLN A 618 24.68 6.77 3.56
N ASP A 619 25.12 6.11 4.63
CA ASP A 619 26.51 5.64 4.79
C ASP A 619 26.55 4.24 5.43
N PRO A 620 26.56 3.17 4.60
CA PRO A 620 26.67 1.80 5.10
C PRO A 620 27.95 1.53 5.90
N LYS A 621 29.06 2.20 5.56
CA LYS A 621 30.38 1.93 6.17
C LYS A 621 30.41 2.41 7.61
N LEU A 622 29.80 3.55 7.90
CA LEU A 622 29.69 4.10 9.25
C LEU A 622 29.03 3.10 10.22
N VAL A 623 28.01 2.39 9.75
CA VAL A 623 27.29 1.39 10.56
C VAL A 623 28.05 0.07 10.61
N TRP A 624 28.40 -0.50 9.45
CA TRP A 624 28.93 -1.86 9.41
C TRP A 624 30.33 -2.02 10.00
N ASN A 625 31.19 -1.00 9.92
CA ASN A 625 32.50 -1.03 10.60
C ASN A 625 32.33 -1.18 12.12
N GLU A 626 31.31 -0.53 12.69
CA GLU A 626 31.00 -0.62 14.10
C GLU A 626 30.11 -1.82 14.47
N LEU A 627 29.49 -2.51 13.52
CA LEU A 627 28.73 -3.73 13.81
C LEU A 627 29.54 -5.01 13.58
N GLU A 628 30.80 -4.88 13.16
CA GLU A 628 31.67 -6.03 12.94
C GLU A 628 31.83 -6.85 14.23
N SER A 629 31.61 -8.16 14.14
CA SER A 629 31.69 -9.08 15.28
C SER A 629 30.72 -8.80 16.44
N CYS A 630 29.65 -8.02 16.24
CA CYS A 630 28.60 -7.84 17.26
C CYS A 630 28.03 -9.21 17.72
N PRO A 631 27.91 -9.50 19.04
CA PRO A 631 27.39 -10.79 19.52
C PRO A 631 25.94 -11.04 19.15
N LEU A 632 25.14 -9.97 19.04
CA LEU A 632 23.74 -10.05 18.64
C LEU A 632 23.62 -10.60 17.22
N LEU A 633 24.47 -10.12 16.30
CA LEU A 633 24.33 -10.37 14.88
C LEU A 633 24.98 -11.69 14.43
N PRO A 634 24.48 -12.30 13.34
CA PRO A 634 25.19 -13.33 12.61
C PRO A 634 26.59 -12.86 12.18
N PHE A 635 27.55 -13.77 12.20
CA PHE A 635 28.94 -13.46 11.85
C PHE A 635 29.63 -14.67 11.21
N LEU A 636 30.42 -14.42 10.16
CA LEU A 636 31.26 -15.40 9.50
C LEU A 636 32.73 -14.98 9.61
N ALA A 637 33.52 -15.72 10.37
CA ALA A 637 34.94 -15.46 10.51
C ALA A 637 35.72 -15.76 9.22
N ALA A 638 36.71 -14.92 8.88
CA ALA A 638 37.58 -15.14 7.73
C ALA A 638 38.38 -16.46 7.86
N PRO A 639 38.50 -17.26 6.77
CA PRO A 639 39.09 -18.61 6.83
C PRO A 639 40.54 -18.64 7.35
N HIS A 640 41.31 -17.57 7.17
CA HIS A 640 42.72 -17.49 7.55
C HIS A 640 42.99 -17.32 9.06
N LYS A 641 41.98 -16.99 9.87
CA LYS A 641 42.14 -16.80 11.32
C LYS A 641 42.26 -18.12 12.12
N TYR A 642 42.01 -19.27 11.50
CA TYR A 642 42.04 -20.60 12.14
C TYR A 642 43.30 -21.44 11.84
N GLY A 643 44.39 -20.83 11.36
CA GLY A 643 45.70 -21.48 11.24
C GLY A 643 45.80 -22.66 10.26
N ALA A 644 44.85 -22.79 9.32
CA ALA A 644 44.74 -23.97 8.47
C ALA A 644 45.44 -23.84 7.12
N LYS A 645 46.11 -24.93 6.69
CA LYS A 645 46.70 -25.11 5.36
C LYS A 645 45.59 -25.05 4.29
N LYS A 646 45.82 -24.29 3.20
CA LYS A 646 44.93 -24.19 2.03
C LYS A 646 44.54 -25.59 1.52
N GLY A 647 43.24 -25.93 1.50
CA GLY A 647 42.77 -27.01 0.62
C GLY A 647 41.46 -27.76 0.92
N LYS A 648 40.99 -27.92 2.17
CA LYS A 648 39.79 -28.78 2.46
C LYS A 648 38.99 -28.40 3.72
N VAL A 649 38.98 -27.13 4.12
CA VAL A 649 38.20 -26.69 5.30
C VAL A 649 36.86 -26.15 4.83
N ASP A 650 35.77 -26.55 5.50
CA ASP A 650 34.44 -25.99 5.28
C ASP A 650 34.52 -24.45 5.43
N PRO A 651 34.19 -23.66 4.38
CA PRO A 651 34.28 -22.21 4.43
C PRO A 651 33.35 -21.59 5.50
N PHE A 652 32.41 -22.36 6.05
CA PHE A 652 31.46 -21.92 7.05
C PHE A 652 31.77 -22.39 8.48
N LEU A 653 32.94 -22.99 8.74
CA LEU A 653 33.32 -23.48 10.07
C LEU A 653 33.30 -22.37 11.15
N GLY A 654 33.54 -21.11 10.76
CA GLY A 654 33.51 -19.93 11.63
C GLY A 654 32.17 -19.19 11.67
N TYR A 655 31.09 -19.78 11.15
CA TYR A 655 29.75 -19.17 11.15
C TYR A 655 29.09 -19.27 12.54
N ARG A 656 28.56 -18.15 13.02
CA ARG A 656 27.66 -18.08 14.17
C ARG A 656 26.42 -17.28 13.81
N ALA A 657 25.24 -17.75 14.22
CA ALA A 657 23.98 -17.06 13.97
C ALA A 657 23.72 -15.88 14.95
N GLY A 658 24.44 -15.84 16.08
CA GLY A 658 24.24 -14.81 17.11
C GLY A 658 22.92 -14.94 17.86
N ALA A 659 22.65 -14.01 18.78
CA ALA A 659 21.38 -13.95 19.52
C ALA A 659 20.18 -13.58 18.63
N LEU A 660 20.42 -12.97 17.46
CA LEU A 660 19.39 -12.61 16.49
C LEU A 660 18.54 -13.81 16.05
N ARG A 661 19.15 -15.00 15.95
CA ARG A 661 18.42 -16.23 15.61
C ARG A 661 17.29 -16.53 16.58
N ALA A 662 17.51 -16.36 17.89
CA ALA A 662 16.48 -16.63 18.89
C ALA A 662 15.33 -15.62 18.81
N LEU A 663 15.65 -14.35 18.57
CA LEU A 663 14.66 -13.29 18.37
C LEU A 663 13.81 -13.52 17.12
N VAL A 664 14.44 -13.78 15.97
CA VAL A 664 13.74 -13.92 14.69
C VAL A 664 13.03 -15.28 14.58
N CYS A 665 13.78 -16.37 14.71
CA CYS A 665 13.23 -17.72 14.48
C CYS A 665 12.43 -18.27 15.67
N GLY A 666 12.54 -17.62 16.84
CA GLY A 666 11.79 -17.96 18.06
C GLY A 666 10.65 -16.98 18.32
N GLU A 667 10.97 -15.75 18.70
CA GLU A 667 9.97 -14.76 19.16
C GLU A 667 9.14 -14.17 18.02
N GLU A 668 9.76 -13.63 16.98
CA GLU A 668 9.05 -13.04 15.82
C GLU A 668 8.23 -14.10 15.08
N ALA A 669 8.83 -15.26 14.81
CA ALA A 669 8.15 -16.37 14.18
C ALA A 669 6.91 -16.86 14.96
N ALA A 670 6.94 -16.79 16.30
CA ALA A 670 5.80 -17.15 17.14
C ALA A 670 4.72 -16.08 17.18
N THR A 671 5.10 -14.80 17.18
CA THR A 671 4.14 -13.67 17.21
C THR A 671 3.55 -13.33 15.85
N GLY A 672 4.23 -13.73 14.76
CA GLY A 672 3.86 -13.41 13.39
C GLY A 672 4.13 -11.97 12.97
N LYS A 673 4.93 -11.23 13.74
CA LYS A 673 5.39 -9.85 13.44
C LYS A 673 6.91 -9.86 13.33
N TYR A 674 7.47 -9.27 12.27
CA TYR A 674 8.88 -9.39 11.90
C TYR A 674 9.64 -8.05 11.81
N PRO A 675 9.49 -7.09 12.74
CA PRO A 675 10.15 -5.80 12.65
C PRO A 675 11.70 -5.87 12.70
N ILE A 676 12.27 -6.82 13.45
CA ILE A 676 13.72 -7.07 13.54
C ILE A 676 14.22 -7.66 12.22
N LEU A 677 13.62 -8.75 11.73
CA LEU A 677 14.03 -9.35 10.46
C LEU A 677 13.90 -8.37 9.29
N ASN A 678 12.82 -7.58 9.23
CA ASN A 678 12.63 -6.57 8.18
C ASN A 678 13.75 -5.52 8.21
N SER A 679 14.03 -4.94 9.39
CA SER A 679 15.08 -3.92 9.55
C SER A 679 16.45 -4.51 9.25
N TYR A 680 16.78 -5.67 9.79
CA TYR A 680 18.06 -6.33 9.57
C TYR A 680 18.30 -6.70 8.09
N THR A 681 17.28 -7.21 7.41
CA THR A 681 17.40 -7.56 5.98
C THR A 681 17.59 -6.31 5.12
N ARG A 682 16.89 -5.22 5.43
CA ARG A 682 17.12 -3.92 4.76
C ARG A 682 18.54 -3.41 5.00
N LEU A 683 19.04 -3.48 6.24
CA LEU A 683 20.41 -3.11 6.59
C LEU A 683 21.45 -3.92 5.80
N LEU A 684 21.22 -5.24 5.63
CA LEU A 684 22.06 -6.12 4.81
C LEU A 684 22.01 -5.74 3.32
N ILE A 685 20.83 -5.40 2.80
CA ILE A 685 20.69 -4.96 1.39
C ILE A 685 21.52 -3.70 1.14
N CYS A 686 21.51 -2.72 2.07
CA CYS A 686 22.35 -1.52 1.96
C CYS A 686 23.84 -1.90 1.89
N GLY A 687 24.32 -2.74 2.80
CA GLY A 687 25.72 -3.19 2.80
C GLY A 687 26.13 -3.95 1.52
N VAL A 688 25.28 -4.87 1.07
CA VAL A 688 25.53 -5.68 -0.15
C VAL A 688 25.56 -4.81 -1.41
N LYS A 689 24.64 -3.86 -1.55
CA LYS A 689 24.58 -2.97 -2.73
C LYS A 689 25.81 -2.07 -2.84
N ASP A 690 26.34 -1.62 -1.71
CA ASP A 690 27.55 -0.79 -1.64
C ASP A 690 28.86 -1.59 -1.78
N GLY A 691 28.77 -2.90 -2.05
CA GLY A 691 29.94 -3.77 -2.16
C GLY A 691 30.67 -3.99 -0.83
N PHE A 692 30.04 -3.70 0.31
CA PHE A 692 30.65 -3.89 1.62
C PHE A 692 30.64 -5.37 2.01
N SER A 693 31.80 -6.01 1.97
CA SER A 693 31.97 -7.40 2.42
C SER A 693 32.75 -7.47 3.73
N SER A 694 32.06 -7.87 4.80
CA SER A 694 32.66 -8.12 6.13
C SER A 694 32.15 -9.43 6.73
N GLY A 695 32.74 -9.85 7.87
CA GLY A 695 32.28 -11.06 8.55
C GLY A 695 30.83 -10.96 9.00
N SER A 696 30.38 -9.79 9.48
CA SER A 696 28.98 -9.57 9.85
C SER A 696 28.03 -9.59 8.65
N VAL A 697 28.37 -8.92 7.53
CA VAL A 697 27.50 -8.93 6.34
C VAL A 697 27.41 -10.34 5.73
N ASN A 698 28.55 -11.01 5.55
CA ASN A 698 28.60 -12.36 5.01
C ASN A 698 27.87 -13.35 5.93
N GLY A 699 28.06 -13.24 7.25
CA GLY A 699 27.30 -14.03 8.23
C GLY A 699 25.80 -13.78 8.16
N GLY A 700 25.38 -12.53 7.95
CA GLY A 700 23.97 -12.16 7.76
C GLY A 700 23.34 -12.79 6.52
N VAL A 701 24.04 -12.76 5.38
CA VAL A 701 23.58 -13.42 4.14
C VAL A 701 23.44 -14.93 4.36
N VAL A 702 24.44 -15.56 5.01
CA VAL A 702 24.39 -17.00 5.36
C VAL A 702 23.17 -17.32 6.21
N PHE A 703 22.89 -16.50 7.23
CA PHE A 703 21.73 -16.66 8.11
C PHE A 703 20.41 -16.61 7.33
N VAL A 704 20.22 -15.58 6.49
CA VAL A 704 18.98 -15.44 5.71
C VAL A 704 18.82 -16.58 4.70
N ALA A 705 19.89 -16.96 4.02
CA ALA A 705 19.86 -18.02 3.01
C ALA A 705 19.59 -19.41 3.61
N ARG A 706 20.28 -19.78 4.70
CA ARG A 706 20.20 -21.13 5.30
C ARG A 706 19.06 -21.31 6.28
N GLU A 707 18.74 -20.30 7.10
CA GLU A 707 17.86 -20.48 8.26
C GLU A 707 16.50 -19.83 8.07
N VAL A 708 16.43 -18.70 7.36
CA VAL A 708 15.19 -17.92 7.19
C VAL A 708 14.42 -18.38 5.94
N THR A 709 15.07 -18.38 4.76
CA THR A 709 14.37 -18.46 3.47
C THR A 709 13.53 -19.74 3.31
N GLY A 710 14.05 -20.90 3.74
CA GLY A 710 13.31 -22.17 3.72
C GLY A 710 12.20 -22.28 4.77
N ALA A 711 12.12 -21.35 5.72
CA ALA A 711 11.09 -21.30 6.76
C ALA A 711 9.97 -20.29 6.45
N LEU A 712 10.22 -19.31 5.57
CA LEU A 712 9.27 -18.21 5.26
C LEU A 712 7.85 -18.68 4.93
N LEU A 713 7.68 -19.77 4.18
CA LEU A 713 6.33 -20.26 3.84
C LEU A 713 5.65 -21.05 4.96
N ARG A 714 6.38 -21.45 5.99
CA ARG A 714 5.90 -22.23 7.13
C ARG A 714 5.61 -21.38 8.37
N TRP A 715 6.13 -20.17 8.41
CA TRP A 715 5.93 -19.24 9.51
C TRP A 715 4.52 -18.63 9.53
N CYS A 716 4.09 -18.20 10.73
CA CYS A 716 2.85 -17.46 10.94
C CYS A 716 3.05 -15.98 10.63
N TYR A 717 2.00 -15.29 10.18
CA TYR A 717 2.04 -13.85 9.89
C TYR A 717 0.77 -13.19 10.43
N SER A 718 0.90 -12.02 11.04
CA SER A 718 -0.24 -11.26 11.57
C SER A 718 -1.13 -10.70 10.46
N SER A 719 -0.56 -10.45 9.28
CA SER A 719 -1.28 -9.96 8.10
C SER A 719 -0.61 -10.45 6.81
N GLN A 720 -1.36 -10.41 5.70
CA GLN A 720 -0.80 -10.71 4.38
C GLN A 720 0.28 -9.69 3.98
N GLU A 721 0.13 -8.43 4.38
CA GLU A 721 1.10 -7.37 4.11
C GLU A 721 2.45 -7.63 4.80
N GLU A 722 2.43 -8.09 6.05
CA GLU A 722 3.65 -8.47 6.77
C GLU A 722 4.37 -9.59 6.03
N ARG A 723 3.63 -10.62 5.60
CA ARG A 723 4.16 -11.74 4.82
C ARG A 723 4.80 -11.29 3.52
N ASP A 724 4.10 -10.47 2.74
CA ASP A 724 4.58 -9.98 1.44
C ASP A 724 5.86 -9.13 1.62
N THR A 725 5.91 -8.34 2.70
CA THR A 725 7.05 -7.46 3.02
C THR A 725 8.29 -8.27 3.39
N VAL A 726 8.16 -9.25 4.29
CA VAL A 726 9.28 -10.13 4.69
C VAL A 726 9.80 -10.94 3.49
N LEU A 727 8.89 -11.51 2.69
CA LEU A 727 9.26 -12.25 1.48
C LEU A 727 10.04 -11.37 0.48
N ASN A 728 9.56 -10.15 0.24
CA ASN A 728 10.20 -9.22 -0.70
C ASN A 728 11.60 -8.83 -0.23
N HIS A 729 11.79 -8.46 1.03
CA HIS A 729 13.11 -8.11 1.57
C HIS A 729 14.08 -9.30 1.51
N CYS A 730 13.65 -10.50 1.92
CA CYS A 730 14.52 -11.68 1.88
C CYS A 730 14.95 -12.03 0.45
N LEU A 731 14.00 -12.05 -0.50
CA LEU A 731 14.33 -12.31 -1.91
C LEU A 731 15.17 -11.20 -2.53
N ALA A 732 14.94 -9.93 -2.18
CA ALA A 732 15.76 -8.81 -2.64
C ALA A 732 17.21 -8.94 -2.17
N LEU A 733 17.45 -9.35 -0.91
CA LEU A 733 18.80 -9.62 -0.42
C LEU A 733 19.50 -10.73 -1.22
N LEU A 734 18.82 -11.86 -1.44
CA LEU A 734 19.38 -12.97 -2.21
C LEU A 734 19.65 -12.57 -3.67
N HIS A 735 18.73 -11.81 -4.28
CA HIS A 735 18.90 -11.26 -5.62
C HIS A 735 20.15 -10.38 -5.73
N HIS A 736 20.31 -9.41 -4.83
CA HIS A 736 21.46 -8.52 -4.84
C HIS A 736 22.77 -9.26 -4.49
N THR A 737 22.70 -10.32 -3.69
CA THR A 737 23.87 -11.16 -3.41
C THR A 737 24.37 -11.89 -4.67
N LEU A 738 23.45 -12.39 -5.49
CA LEU A 738 23.76 -13.01 -6.79
C LEU A 738 24.23 -11.99 -7.84
N GLU A 739 23.94 -10.70 -7.64
CA GLU A 739 24.34 -9.62 -8.55
C GLU A 739 25.69 -9.00 -8.19
N ALA A 740 25.96 -8.82 -6.91
CA ALA A 740 27.15 -8.14 -6.42
C ALA A 740 28.40 -8.94 -6.74
N SER A 741 29.42 -8.31 -7.33
CA SER A 741 30.73 -8.92 -7.63
C SER A 741 31.58 -9.14 -6.37
N ASP A 742 31.43 -8.27 -5.38
CA ASP A 742 32.41 -8.09 -4.30
C ASP A 742 32.10 -8.92 -3.04
N ILE A 743 31.00 -9.67 -3.05
CA ILE A 743 30.68 -10.64 -1.99
C ILE A 743 31.60 -11.87 -2.11
N ASP A 744 31.96 -12.43 -0.96
CA ASP A 744 32.71 -13.68 -0.85
C ASP A 744 32.08 -14.77 -1.74
N THR A 745 32.87 -15.31 -2.66
CA THR A 745 32.42 -16.31 -3.63
C THR A 745 31.82 -17.53 -2.95
N SER A 746 32.36 -17.94 -1.78
CA SER A 746 31.81 -19.07 -1.03
C SER A 746 30.39 -18.80 -0.52
N VAL A 747 30.09 -17.57 -0.11
CA VAL A 747 28.75 -17.13 0.31
C VAL A 747 27.80 -17.10 -0.88
N ARG A 748 28.25 -16.60 -2.04
CA ARG A 748 27.47 -16.63 -3.28
C ARG A 748 27.14 -18.07 -3.69
N ASP A 749 28.12 -18.97 -3.67
CA ASP A 749 27.94 -20.40 -3.98
C ASP A 749 26.96 -21.08 -3.02
N LEU A 750 26.99 -20.72 -1.73
CA LEU A 750 25.99 -21.18 -0.78
C LEU A 750 24.59 -20.70 -1.14
N VAL A 751 24.41 -19.42 -1.49
CA VAL A 751 23.11 -18.88 -1.89
C VAL A 751 22.58 -19.63 -3.11
N VAL A 752 23.42 -19.88 -4.12
CA VAL A 752 23.08 -20.73 -5.27
C VAL A 752 22.65 -22.12 -4.80
N LYS A 753 23.44 -22.79 -3.95
CA LYS A 753 23.12 -24.13 -3.45
C LYS A 753 21.79 -24.19 -2.70
N GLN A 754 21.48 -23.20 -1.85
CA GLN A 754 20.22 -23.15 -1.10
C GLN A 754 19.02 -22.89 -2.01
N LEU A 755 19.15 -21.97 -2.97
CA LEU A 755 18.06 -21.60 -3.89
C LEU A 755 17.72 -22.70 -4.90
N VAL A 756 18.63 -23.62 -5.13
CA VAL A 756 18.45 -24.72 -6.07
C VAL A 756 17.98 -26.01 -5.33
N ASP A 757 18.20 -26.08 -4.01
CA ASP A 757 17.75 -27.18 -3.17
C ASP A 757 16.22 -27.21 -3.02
N SER A 758 15.61 -28.29 -3.54
CA SER A 758 14.17 -28.53 -3.53
C SER A 758 13.60 -28.92 -2.16
N SER A 759 14.37 -28.84 -1.08
CA SER A 759 13.89 -29.09 0.29
C SER A 759 13.93 -27.85 1.19
N SER A 760 14.52 -26.75 0.73
CA SER A 760 14.78 -25.55 1.54
C SER A 760 14.38 -24.26 0.81
N ALA A 761 15.33 -23.35 0.55
CA ALA A 761 15.04 -22.05 -0.08
C ALA A 761 14.54 -22.19 -1.52
N GLY A 762 14.95 -23.24 -2.24
CA GLY A 762 14.45 -23.52 -3.59
C GLY A 762 12.95 -23.83 -3.64
N GLN A 763 12.37 -24.43 -2.60
CA GLN A 763 10.91 -24.58 -2.51
C GLN A 763 10.21 -23.23 -2.33
N THR A 764 10.77 -22.34 -1.50
CA THR A 764 10.23 -20.99 -1.35
C THR A 764 10.25 -20.24 -2.68
N LEU A 765 11.37 -20.31 -3.43
CA LEU A 765 11.48 -19.72 -4.76
C LEU A 765 10.44 -20.30 -5.72
N LEU A 766 10.36 -21.63 -5.83
CA LEU A 766 9.41 -22.32 -6.72
C LEU A 766 7.96 -21.93 -6.40
N SER A 767 7.59 -21.93 -5.13
CA SER A 767 6.26 -21.55 -4.65
C SER A 767 5.90 -20.10 -5.01
N VAL A 768 6.85 -19.17 -4.94
CA VAL A 768 6.63 -17.77 -5.35
C VAL A 768 6.50 -17.66 -6.87
N VAL A 769 7.33 -18.35 -7.64
CA VAL A 769 7.25 -18.36 -9.12
C VAL A 769 5.93 -18.96 -9.60
N VAL A 770 5.51 -20.11 -9.06
CA VAL A 770 4.22 -20.73 -9.39
C VAL A 770 3.07 -19.82 -9.01
N GLY A 771 3.14 -19.26 -7.81
CA GLY A 771 2.16 -18.33 -7.33
C GLY A 771 1.96 -17.14 -8.28
N GLY A 772 3.03 -16.46 -8.68
CA GLY A 772 2.91 -15.23 -9.47
C GLY A 772 2.44 -15.44 -10.91
N ALA A 773 2.35 -16.68 -11.41
CA ALA A 773 1.69 -16.96 -12.68
C ALA A 773 0.19 -16.57 -12.63
N ASN A 774 -0.42 -16.62 -11.44
CA ASN A 774 -1.80 -16.17 -11.18
C ASN A 774 -1.87 -14.73 -10.65
N LEU A 775 -0.78 -13.96 -10.71
CA LEU A 775 -0.73 -12.59 -10.19
C LEU A 775 -1.82 -11.68 -10.77
N GLU A 776 -2.16 -11.88 -12.04
CA GLU A 776 -3.18 -11.10 -12.73
C GLU A 776 -4.57 -11.22 -12.09
N THR A 777 -4.96 -12.40 -11.61
CA THR A 777 -6.25 -12.57 -10.92
C THR A 777 -6.25 -11.90 -9.55
N ALA A 778 -5.11 -11.91 -8.85
CA ALA A 778 -4.94 -11.22 -7.58
C ALA A 778 -4.95 -9.69 -7.72
N ILE A 779 -4.27 -9.15 -8.75
CA ILE A 779 -4.25 -7.71 -9.05
C ILE A 779 -5.62 -7.22 -9.52
N ASN A 780 -6.32 -8.01 -10.34
CA ASN A 780 -7.64 -7.65 -10.87
C ASN A 780 -8.78 -7.89 -9.88
N HIS A 781 -8.48 -8.36 -8.66
CA HIS A 781 -9.49 -8.57 -7.64
C HIS A 781 -10.21 -7.25 -7.31
N PRO A 782 -11.56 -7.22 -7.23
CA PRO A 782 -12.32 -5.97 -7.07
C PRO A 782 -11.92 -5.11 -5.86
N MET A 783 -11.42 -5.74 -4.79
CA MET A 783 -10.91 -5.02 -3.60
C MET A 783 -9.70 -4.14 -3.90
N HIS A 784 -8.76 -4.60 -4.73
CA HIS A 784 -7.46 -3.97 -4.88
C HIS A 784 -7.39 -3.11 -6.13
N SER A 785 -6.84 -1.90 -6.02
CA SER A 785 -6.43 -1.12 -7.19
C SER A 785 -5.18 -1.74 -7.83
N PRO A 786 -4.99 -1.69 -9.16
CA PRO A 786 -3.75 -2.13 -9.79
C PRO A 786 -2.53 -1.28 -9.36
N ILE A 787 -2.75 -0.05 -8.90
CA ILE A 787 -1.72 0.82 -8.30
C ILE A 787 -1.56 0.56 -6.79
N SER A 788 -2.34 -0.33 -6.18
CA SER A 788 -2.24 -0.55 -4.74
C SER A 788 -0.84 -1.01 -4.33
N THR A 789 -0.42 -0.60 -3.15
CA THR A 789 0.85 -1.03 -2.53
C THR A 789 0.97 -2.56 -2.48
N HIS A 790 -0.14 -3.26 -2.23
CA HIS A 790 -0.20 -4.72 -2.28
C HIS A 790 0.10 -5.28 -3.69
N ALA A 791 -0.60 -4.79 -4.72
CA ALA A 791 -0.36 -5.22 -6.11
C ALA A 791 1.11 -4.99 -6.53
N HIS A 792 1.68 -3.83 -6.18
CA HIS A 792 3.09 -3.53 -6.41
C HIS A 792 4.04 -4.48 -5.67
N ARG A 793 3.77 -4.77 -4.39
CA ARG A 793 4.58 -5.72 -3.60
C ARG A 793 4.57 -7.11 -4.20
N LEU A 794 3.40 -7.64 -4.54
CA LEU A 794 3.27 -8.96 -5.18
C LEU A 794 4.01 -9.01 -6.52
N THR A 795 3.83 -7.98 -7.34
CA THR A 795 4.52 -7.80 -8.62
C THR A 795 6.03 -7.80 -8.43
N ARG A 796 6.54 -7.02 -7.48
CA ARG A 796 7.98 -6.94 -7.17
C ARG A 796 8.51 -8.28 -6.67
N THR A 797 7.78 -8.98 -5.81
CA THR A 797 8.14 -10.32 -5.34
C THR A 797 8.26 -11.32 -6.49
N ALA A 798 7.30 -11.32 -7.44
CA ALA A 798 7.38 -12.15 -8.63
C ALA A 798 8.55 -11.76 -9.56
N GLN A 799 8.82 -10.45 -9.73
CA GLN A 799 9.97 -9.97 -10.50
C GLN A 799 11.30 -10.41 -9.89
N MET A 800 11.44 -10.32 -8.57
CA MET A 800 12.64 -10.78 -7.86
C MET A 800 12.81 -12.30 -8.03
N ALA A 801 11.75 -13.07 -7.86
CA ALA A 801 11.79 -14.53 -8.02
C ALA A 801 12.19 -14.95 -9.46
N LEU A 802 11.57 -14.36 -10.49
CA LEU A 802 11.96 -14.62 -11.89
C LEU A 802 13.39 -14.16 -12.18
N SER A 803 13.82 -13.04 -11.59
CA SER A 803 15.19 -12.56 -11.79
C SER A 803 16.23 -13.47 -11.12
N ILE A 804 15.95 -13.96 -9.91
CA ILE A 804 16.78 -14.98 -9.25
C ILE A 804 16.84 -16.23 -10.12
N LEU A 805 15.69 -16.75 -10.56
CA LEU A 805 15.64 -17.94 -11.43
C LEU A 805 16.45 -17.73 -12.72
N HIS A 806 16.31 -16.57 -13.36
CA HIS A 806 17.09 -16.21 -14.55
C HIS A 806 18.60 -16.24 -14.30
N ARG A 807 19.06 -15.73 -13.15
CA ARG A 807 20.47 -15.71 -12.75
C ARG A 807 20.98 -17.11 -12.44
N LEU A 808 20.21 -17.93 -11.73
CA LEU A 808 20.58 -19.32 -11.42
C LEU A 808 20.88 -20.11 -12.71
N VAL A 809 20.04 -20.02 -13.74
CA VAL A 809 20.32 -20.68 -15.05
C VAL A 809 21.64 -20.20 -15.69
N GLY A 810 22.12 -19.02 -15.30
CA GLY A 810 23.40 -18.47 -15.71
C GLY A 810 24.60 -19.16 -15.06
N GLU A 811 24.45 -19.74 -13.86
CA GLU A 811 25.51 -20.27 -13.00
C GLU A 811 25.76 -21.76 -13.27
N ASP A 812 27.00 -22.10 -13.64
CA ASP A 812 27.36 -23.49 -14.00
C ASP A 812 27.22 -24.46 -12.82
N THR A 813 27.43 -24.00 -11.59
CA THR A 813 27.34 -24.80 -10.35
C THR A 813 25.91 -25.18 -9.96
N SER A 814 24.90 -24.60 -10.64
CA SER A 814 23.48 -24.77 -10.30
C SER A 814 22.76 -25.84 -11.13
N MET A 815 23.37 -26.32 -12.22
CA MET A 815 22.68 -27.03 -13.31
C MET A 815 21.98 -28.32 -12.85
N ASP A 816 22.66 -29.16 -12.07
CA ASP A 816 22.10 -30.43 -11.60
C ASP A 816 20.89 -30.23 -10.69
N GLY A 817 20.99 -29.29 -9.77
CA GLY A 817 19.89 -29.00 -8.87
C GLY A 817 18.75 -28.24 -9.57
N LEU A 818 19.03 -27.41 -10.59
CA LEU A 818 17.98 -26.76 -11.39
C LEU A 818 17.16 -27.81 -12.15
N ASN A 819 17.80 -28.87 -12.65
CA ASN A 819 17.09 -30.00 -13.25
C ASN A 819 16.18 -30.74 -12.26
N GLN A 820 16.52 -30.75 -10.97
CA GLN A 820 15.64 -31.28 -9.92
C GLN A 820 14.50 -30.31 -9.62
N LEU A 821 14.78 -29.02 -9.51
CA LEU A 821 13.81 -27.97 -9.22
C LEU A 821 12.77 -27.82 -10.34
N LEU A 822 13.18 -27.95 -11.61
CA LEU A 822 12.30 -27.97 -12.79
C LEU A 822 11.22 -29.07 -12.70
N ARG A 823 11.53 -30.19 -12.03
CA ARG A 823 10.66 -31.36 -11.86
C ARG A 823 9.94 -31.38 -10.51
N ALA A 824 10.27 -30.46 -9.61
CA ALA A 824 9.72 -30.43 -8.27
C ALA A 824 8.28 -29.87 -8.27
N ALA A 825 7.45 -30.39 -7.37
CA ALA A 825 6.11 -29.85 -7.14
C ALA A 825 6.15 -28.72 -6.09
N PRO A 826 5.38 -27.64 -6.27
CA PRO A 826 5.27 -26.57 -5.28
C PRO A 826 4.50 -27.03 -4.04
N THR A 827 4.73 -26.39 -2.90
CA THR A 827 3.92 -26.60 -1.69
C THR A 827 2.49 -26.05 -1.86
N PRO A 828 1.46 -26.67 -1.26
CA PRO A 828 0.06 -26.32 -1.52
C PRO A 828 -0.43 -24.96 -0.96
N ASN A 829 0.41 -24.21 -0.21
CA ASN A 829 0.01 -22.99 0.52
C ASN A 829 0.81 -21.73 0.11
N THR A 830 0.93 -21.47 -1.19
CA THR A 830 1.67 -20.31 -1.71
C THR A 830 0.81 -19.03 -1.69
N PRO A 831 1.40 -17.85 -1.46
CA PRO A 831 0.66 -16.60 -1.21
C PRO A 831 -0.13 -16.07 -2.42
N LEU A 832 0.12 -16.60 -3.61
CA LEU A 832 -0.48 -16.12 -4.86
C LEU A 832 -1.39 -17.19 -5.52
N SER A 833 -1.57 -18.36 -4.89
CA SER A 833 -2.47 -19.41 -5.39
C SER A 833 -3.94 -19.08 -5.08
N GLY A 834 -4.53 -18.21 -5.89
CA GLY A 834 -5.98 -18.15 -6.09
C GLY A 834 -6.38 -19.21 -7.12
N GLY A 835 -6.83 -20.38 -6.66
CA GLY A 835 -7.40 -21.43 -7.51
C GLY A 835 -6.39 -22.44 -8.05
N ARG A 836 -6.74 -23.73 -7.92
CA ARG A 836 -6.05 -24.83 -8.60
C ARG A 836 -6.30 -24.71 -10.10
N LEU A 837 -5.26 -24.88 -10.92
CA LEU A 837 -5.46 -25.35 -12.28
C LEU A 837 -6.13 -26.73 -12.17
N HIS A 838 -7.27 -26.92 -12.84
CA HIS A 838 -7.98 -28.20 -12.86
C HIS A 838 -7.06 -29.30 -13.42
N GLY A 839 -7.01 -30.45 -12.75
CA GLY A 839 -6.48 -31.71 -13.31
C GLY A 839 -5.03 -32.07 -12.94
N SER A 840 -4.90 -33.07 -12.08
CA SER A 840 -3.79 -34.04 -11.94
C SER A 840 -2.48 -33.80 -12.73
N THR A 841 -1.61 -32.92 -12.24
CA THR A 841 -0.11 -32.93 -12.22
C THR A 841 0.36 -31.49 -12.06
N SER A 842 1.38 -31.22 -11.24
CA SER A 842 1.92 -29.86 -11.12
C SER A 842 2.51 -29.44 -12.48
N PRO A 843 2.15 -28.27 -13.03
CA PRO A 843 2.67 -27.83 -14.33
C PRO A 843 4.19 -27.72 -14.27
N HIS A 844 4.85 -28.11 -15.37
CA HIS A 844 6.30 -27.96 -15.50
C HIS A 844 6.69 -26.48 -15.32
N LEU A 845 7.81 -26.19 -14.65
CA LEU A 845 8.22 -24.81 -14.36
C LEU A 845 8.36 -23.95 -15.64
N ALA A 846 8.74 -24.56 -16.77
CA ALA A 846 8.77 -23.85 -18.06
C ALA A 846 7.38 -23.33 -18.49
N LEU A 847 6.31 -24.10 -18.29
CA LEU A 847 4.94 -23.66 -18.56
C LEU A 847 4.55 -22.53 -17.61
N THR A 848 4.85 -22.67 -16.32
CA THR A 848 4.63 -21.60 -15.34
C THR A 848 5.32 -20.30 -15.73
N VAL A 849 6.59 -20.36 -16.14
CA VAL A 849 7.34 -19.18 -16.61
C VAL A 849 6.70 -18.62 -17.90
N ALA A 850 6.25 -19.47 -18.82
CA ALA A 850 5.56 -19.01 -20.03
C ALA A 850 4.26 -18.27 -19.75
N LEU A 851 3.52 -18.63 -18.70
CA LEU A 851 2.28 -17.92 -18.33
C LEU A 851 2.53 -16.45 -17.94
N TYR A 852 3.71 -16.10 -17.43
CA TYR A 852 4.08 -14.70 -17.18
C TYR A 852 4.21 -13.87 -18.46
N ALA A 853 4.46 -14.53 -19.61
CA ALA A 853 4.48 -13.86 -20.91
C ALA A 853 3.09 -13.42 -21.39
N HIS A 854 2.02 -13.69 -20.64
CA HIS A 854 0.70 -13.10 -20.90
C HIS A 854 0.43 -11.82 -20.11
N GLN A 855 1.30 -11.44 -19.16
CA GLN A 855 1.05 -10.28 -18.29
C GLN A 855 1.31 -8.96 -19.02
N ARG A 856 0.27 -8.42 -19.66
CA ARG A 856 0.32 -7.16 -20.40
C ARG A 856 0.49 -5.93 -19.50
N LEU A 857 -0.14 -5.94 -18.33
CA LEU A 857 -0.05 -4.84 -17.37
C LEU A 857 1.36 -4.69 -16.78
N ASN A 858 2.22 -5.70 -16.89
CA ASN A 858 3.60 -5.62 -16.42
C ASN A 858 4.61 -6.17 -17.44
N PRO A 859 5.06 -5.33 -18.39
CA PRO A 859 5.97 -5.79 -19.43
C PRO A 859 7.35 -6.21 -18.92
N ARG A 860 7.77 -5.77 -17.73
CA ARG A 860 8.99 -6.27 -17.08
C ARG A 860 8.89 -7.75 -16.70
N LEU A 861 7.74 -8.21 -16.19
CA LEU A 861 7.52 -9.63 -15.91
C LEU A 861 7.52 -10.46 -17.19
N SER A 862 6.82 -9.98 -18.22
CA SER A 862 6.84 -10.59 -19.56
C SER A 862 8.27 -10.69 -20.12
N TYR A 863 9.04 -9.60 -20.05
CA TYR A 863 10.43 -9.55 -20.50
C TYR A 863 11.34 -10.54 -19.75
N LEU A 864 11.24 -10.60 -18.41
CA LEU A 864 12.03 -11.53 -17.59
C LEU A 864 11.66 -12.98 -17.89
N ALA A 865 10.37 -13.27 -18.08
CA ALA A 865 9.88 -14.60 -18.44
C ALA A 865 10.46 -15.08 -19.77
N LEU A 866 10.35 -14.27 -20.83
CA LEU A 866 10.86 -14.58 -22.17
C LEU A 866 12.38 -14.81 -22.17
N ARG A 867 13.12 -13.98 -21.44
CA ARG A 867 14.57 -14.17 -21.27
C ARG A 867 14.93 -15.44 -20.52
N THR A 868 14.12 -15.82 -19.54
CA THR A 868 14.31 -17.05 -18.76
C THR A 868 14.02 -18.27 -19.62
N LEU A 869 12.93 -18.26 -20.40
CA LEU A 869 12.62 -19.31 -21.38
C LEU A 869 13.72 -19.46 -22.44
N THR A 870 14.26 -18.33 -22.93
CA THR A 870 15.37 -18.34 -23.89
C THR A 870 16.59 -19.06 -23.29
N ARG A 871 16.92 -18.78 -22.02
CA ARG A 871 18.02 -19.47 -21.31
C ARG A 871 17.70 -20.94 -21.02
N PHE A 872 16.45 -21.29 -20.70
CA PHE A 872 16.04 -22.68 -20.54
C PHE A 872 16.29 -23.48 -21.83
N ALA A 873 15.95 -22.90 -22.99
CA ALA A 873 16.21 -23.53 -24.28
C ALA A 873 17.72 -23.66 -24.57
N GLN A 874 18.49 -22.59 -24.38
CA GLN A 874 19.90 -22.55 -24.79
C GLN A 874 20.89 -23.24 -23.85
N LYS A 875 20.68 -23.12 -22.52
CA LYS A 875 21.64 -23.61 -21.52
C LYS A 875 21.24 -24.95 -20.91
N LEU A 876 19.94 -25.17 -20.70
CA LEU A 876 19.42 -26.38 -20.07
C LEU A 876 18.89 -27.40 -21.11
N ASN A 877 18.89 -27.05 -22.40
CA ASN A 877 18.34 -27.86 -23.49
C ASN A 877 16.90 -28.34 -23.22
N VAL A 878 16.08 -27.49 -22.58
CA VAL A 878 14.68 -27.83 -22.27
C VAL A 878 13.86 -27.80 -23.56
N PRO A 879 13.20 -28.91 -23.94
CA PRO A 879 12.34 -28.93 -25.13
C PRO A 879 11.03 -28.17 -24.85
N LEU A 880 11.03 -26.85 -25.10
CA LEU A 880 9.93 -25.96 -24.72
C LEU A 880 8.56 -26.47 -25.19
N VAL A 881 8.42 -26.85 -26.46
CA VAL A 881 7.14 -27.34 -27.02
C VAL A 881 6.61 -28.55 -26.24
N ALA A 882 7.48 -29.51 -25.90
CA ALA A 882 7.09 -30.69 -25.13
C ALA A 882 6.73 -30.33 -23.67
N CYS A 883 7.43 -29.37 -23.07
CA CYS A 883 7.15 -28.91 -21.71
C CYS A 883 5.89 -28.03 -21.59
N LEU A 884 5.52 -27.31 -22.66
CA LEU A 884 4.30 -26.51 -22.72
C LEU A 884 3.07 -27.39 -23.01
N GLY A 885 3.23 -28.50 -23.74
CA GLY A 885 2.16 -29.43 -24.03
C GLY A 885 1.05 -28.79 -24.88
N GLY A 886 -0.21 -29.04 -24.53
CA GLY A 886 -1.38 -28.54 -25.27
C GLY A 886 -1.52 -27.00 -25.28
N GLU A 887 -0.86 -26.29 -24.37
CA GLU A 887 -0.87 -24.83 -24.29
C GLU A 887 0.12 -24.16 -25.28
N ALA A 888 0.98 -24.95 -25.94
CA ALA A 888 2.06 -24.42 -26.78
C ALA A 888 1.55 -23.55 -27.94
N GLU A 889 0.48 -23.98 -28.61
CA GLU A 889 -0.11 -23.24 -29.73
C GLU A 889 -0.78 -21.94 -29.27
N GLY A 890 -1.56 -22.00 -28.18
CA GLY A 890 -2.20 -20.81 -27.60
C GLY A 890 -1.20 -19.76 -27.11
N ILE A 891 -0.11 -20.21 -26.47
CA ILE A 891 1.00 -19.32 -26.07
C ILE A 891 1.64 -18.69 -27.32
N ARG A 892 1.95 -19.48 -28.35
CA ARG A 892 2.53 -18.97 -29.61
C ARG A 892 1.63 -17.89 -30.22
N ASP A 893 0.35 -18.16 -30.39
CA ASP A 893 -0.59 -17.25 -31.05
C ASP A 893 -0.76 -15.95 -30.23
N ALA A 894 -0.81 -16.05 -28.90
CA ALA A 894 -0.84 -14.89 -28.02
C ALA A 894 0.45 -14.04 -28.12
N LEU A 895 1.62 -14.68 -28.23
CA LEU A 895 2.90 -13.97 -28.37
C LEU A 895 3.01 -13.26 -29.73
N LEU A 896 2.46 -13.83 -30.80
CA LEU A 896 2.41 -13.21 -32.12
C LEU A 896 1.50 -11.97 -32.11
N ARG A 897 0.29 -12.06 -31.55
CA ARG A 897 -0.60 -10.90 -31.36
C ARG A 897 0.08 -9.73 -30.62
N ARG A 898 0.91 -10.04 -29.62
CA ARG A 898 1.70 -9.03 -28.90
C ARG A 898 2.81 -8.42 -29.75
N LEU A 899 3.44 -9.21 -30.62
CA LEU A 899 4.46 -8.71 -31.53
C LEU A 899 3.87 -7.70 -32.53
N ASP A 900 2.66 -7.96 -33.00
CA ASP A 900 1.94 -7.11 -33.95
C ASP A 900 1.36 -5.84 -33.29
N SER A 901 1.00 -5.90 -32.00
CA SER A 901 0.44 -4.76 -31.26
C SER A 901 1.34 -3.51 -31.30
N ALA A 902 0.77 -2.36 -31.68
CA ALA A 902 1.47 -1.07 -31.74
C ALA A 902 1.89 -0.54 -30.36
N THR A 903 1.14 -0.88 -29.31
CA THR A 903 1.34 -0.37 -27.94
C THR A 903 2.24 -1.25 -27.07
N GLU A 904 2.76 -2.35 -27.61
CA GLU A 904 3.60 -3.29 -26.87
C GLU A 904 5.02 -2.76 -26.63
N ASP A 905 5.58 -3.06 -25.45
CA ASP A 905 6.93 -2.63 -25.07
C ASP A 905 7.99 -3.22 -26.01
N VAL A 906 8.85 -2.34 -26.54
CA VAL A 906 9.91 -2.71 -27.50
C VAL A 906 10.85 -3.78 -26.93
N ARG A 907 11.14 -3.76 -25.63
CA ARG A 907 12.02 -4.76 -24.99
C ARG A 907 11.36 -6.14 -24.96
N VAL A 908 10.04 -6.19 -24.78
CA VAL A 908 9.26 -7.43 -24.90
C VAL A 908 9.32 -7.93 -26.34
N LYS A 909 9.06 -7.08 -27.35
CA LYS A 909 9.17 -7.47 -28.77
C LYS A 909 10.56 -8.03 -29.11
N VAL A 910 11.63 -7.39 -28.67
CA VAL A 910 13.01 -7.88 -28.86
C VAL A 910 13.25 -9.21 -28.14
N ALA A 911 12.74 -9.38 -26.93
CA ALA A 911 12.86 -10.65 -26.19
C ALA A 911 12.07 -11.78 -26.85
N LEU A 912 10.89 -11.49 -27.43
CA LEU A 912 10.09 -12.44 -28.20
C LEU A 912 10.88 -12.92 -29.43
N LEU A 913 11.41 -11.99 -30.22
CA LEU A 913 12.22 -12.34 -31.40
C LEU A 913 13.42 -13.21 -31.02
N ARG A 914 14.13 -12.89 -29.93
CA ARG A 914 15.25 -13.71 -29.44
C ARG A 914 14.83 -15.12 -29.03
N LEU A 915 13.67 -15.28 -28.37
CA LEU A 915 13.16 -16.60 -28.02
C LEU A 915 12.83 -17.43 -29.27
N LEU A 916 12.22 -16.81 -30.28
CA LEU A 916 11.91 -17.45 -31.56
C LEU A 916 13.19 -17.86 -32.30
N THR A 917 14.22 -17.00 -32.33
CA THR A 917 15.52 -17.35 -32.89
C THR A 917 16.18 -18.50 -32.13
N ALA A 918 16.21 -18.45 -30.79
CA ALA A 918 16.82 -19.52 -29.99
C ALA A 918 16.12 -20.88 -30.19
N SER A 919 14.79 -20.86 -30.34
CA SER A 919 13.99 -22.07 -30.55
C SER A 919 14.20 -22.69 -31.94
N THR A 920 14.55 -21.88 -32.95
CA THR A 920 14.86 -22.36 -34.31
C THR A 920 16.31 -22.82 -34.45
N THR A 921 17.26 -22.21 -33.72
CA THR A 921 18.69 -22.59 -33.78
C THR A 921 19.07 -23.74 -32.85
N GLY A 922 18.33 -23.97 -31.76
CA GLY A 922 18.67 -24.96 -30.72
C GLY A 922 17.96 -26.32 -30.83
N GLN A 923 17.10 -26.51 -31.84
CA GLN A 923 16.42 -27.79 -32.13
C GLN A 923 16.91 -28.46 -33.42
N GLY A 924 18.08 -28.04 -33.92
CA GLY A 924 18.79 -28.67 -35.04
C GLY A 924 19.79 -29.73 -34.58
#